data_AF-A0A223V897-F1
#
_entry.id   AF-A0A223V897-F1
#
_cell.length_a   1.000
_cell.length_b   1.000
_cell.length_c   1.000
_cell.angle_alpha   90.00
_cell.angle_beta   90.00
_cell.angle_gamma   90.00
#
_symmetry.space_group_name_H-M   'P 1'
#
loop_
_entity.id
_entity.type
_entity.pdbx_description
1 polymer ?
#
loop_
_entity_poly.entity_id
_entity_poly.type
_entity_poly.pdbx_seq_one_letter_code
_entity_poly.pdbx_strand_id
1 'polypeptide(L)'
;MELIQNNPFRIAGILSNATERELQRNKSRFLKFAEVGKEIESDYDFNNCLQLLNRNKDNLTQAFSHIQQNQDKVNFALFWFLNGSPFDKTAIEYLKNGDEEKAVEIWEKVTQNKEVNSKNFSAFNNLGTYKLLSQTQDEIKEGIEAKIKLIESEYFQNFVHSVADETFTIDNEKQIEKLVDELLTQFKNQYSSSETLQLFSNCNGSTQKYLSKKFTEEPIHNIESQIESTKNKRNKNKSKAYQFGLNLATKCKSDLVLLQSLLGTTDLKYKTIADQLANEIMQCGIDYFNESQENDSSDNYLESAQKLTKIADRIAVGKLTKDRAKDSLASLEEMKDKSLLQTVELLQSVKDAYETNEATIRRQVKELEETDVEIRLGMKSINQSAVEDNIKNSINWKEVNNLLNAVLDDNSLEKIKDSSNHQLKAEFIELTNWLKEHSSSNSTINNIISKYKKIPPKLSFEILSSEITNTDNNPLYTKFVRYIGLNLNIKVESPTSVNFYLKYINPDGSIKRNSKISPIGYSQSTTKEIKNDSKTIELPGWGNADKCTYKIGEHRIEVYVDEYLVHSKKYIIELAPSERIAKEISSAEKELRRINQTNYLENEIRFARNEMSEIQKFKLFRGSSEKQEQIQSQQKKIDQLTEKSKIEKRRNIKSQEEKIYKLKMELSAAKY
;
A
#
# COMPACT_ATOMS: atom_id res chain seq x y z
N MET A 1 -32.20 -13.64 35.83
CA MET A 1 -31.53 -14.77 36.52
C MET A 1 -32.58 -15.81 36.94
N GLU A 2 -32.82 -16.84 36.13
CA GLU A 2 -33.87 -17.85 36.39
C GLU A 2 -33.61 -18.67 37.65
N LEU A 3 -32.34 -18.94 37.99
CA LEU A 3 -31.96 -19.68 39.19
C LEU A 3 -32.39 -19.02 40.51
N ILE A 4 -32.64 -17.71 40.48
CA ILE A 4 -33.13 -16.94 41.63
C ILE A 4 -34.65 -16.74 41.52
N GLN A 5 -35.14 -16.36 40.34
CA GLN A 5 -36.58 -16.13 40.10
C GLN A 5 -37.41 -17.40 40.34
N ASN A 6 -36.94 -18.56 39.87
CA ASN A 6 -37.61 -19.84 40.01
C ASN A 6 -36.86 -20.78 40.97
N ASN A 7 -36.19 -20.19 41.97
CA ASN A 7 -35.44 -20.96 42.95
C ASN A 7 -36.37 -21.93 43.73
N PRO A 8 -36.00 -23.21 43.92
CA PRO A 8 -36.80 -24.16 44.68
C PRO A 8 -37.17 -23.72 46.10
N PHE A 9 -36.28 -23.02 46.81
CA PHE A 9 -36.57 -22.49 48.15
C PHE A 9 -37.61 -21.36 48.10
N ARG A 10 -37.56 -20.50 47.07
CA ARG A 10 -38.58 -19.48 46.79
C ARG A 10 -39.93 -20.13 46.50
N ILE A 11 -39.97 -21.12 45.61
CA ILE A 11 -41.20 -21.85 45.26
C ILE A 11 -41.80 -22.53 46.50
N ALA A 12 -40.96 -23.14 47.35
CA ALA A 12 -41.35 -23.70 48.64
C ALA A 12 -41.74 -22.65 49.70
N GLY A 13 -41.49 -21.36 49.43
CA GLY A 13 -41.82 -20.23 50.30
C GLY A 13 -41.03 -20.23 51.60
N ILE A 14 -39.74 -20.59 51.56
CA ILE A 14 -38.84 -20.70 52.72
C ILE A 14 -37.46 -20.09 52.42
N LEU A 15 -36.68 -19.83 53.48
CA LEU A 15 -35.25 -19.53 53.36
C LEU A 15 -34.44 -20.82 53.16
N SER A 16 -33.22 -20.71 52.64
CA SER A 16 -32.42 -21.90 52.32
C SER A 16 -31.90 -22.68 53.53
N ASN A 17 -31.87 -22.06 54.71
CA ASN A 17 -31.56 -22.71 55.99
C ASN A 17 -32.80 -22.95 56.87
N ALA A 18 -33.99 -23.00 56.27
CA ALA A 18 -35.21 -23.30 57.01
C ALA A 18 -35.16 -24.70 57.64
N THR A 19 -35.77 -24.84 58.82
CA THR A 19 -35.81 -26.11 59.53
C THR A 19 -36.66 -27.14 58.77
N GLU A 20 -36.37 -28.44 58.95
CA GLU A 20 -37.18 -29.52 58.37
C GLU A 20 -38.67 -29.39 58.75
N ARG A 21 -38.94 -28.89 59.97
CA ARG A 21 -40.30 -28.60 60.43
C ARG A 21 -40.99 -27.53 59.58
N GLU A 22 -40.28 -26.45 59.24
CA GLU A 22 -40.81 -25.38 58.37
C GLU A 22 -41.01 -25.86 56.94
N LEU A 23 -40.07 -26.65 56.41
CA LEU A 23 -40.15 -27.27 55.09
C LEU A 23 -41.39 -28.16 54.99
N GLN A 24 -41.59 -29.10 55.92
CA GLN A 24 -42.76 -30.00 55.91
C GLN A 24 -44.09 -29.26 56.13
N ARG A 25 -44.08 -28.21 56.97
CA ARG A 25 -45.25 -27.35 57.18
C ARG A 25 -45.65 -26.65 55.87
N ASN A 26 -44.69 -26.01 55.19
CA ASN A 26 -44.95 -25.31 53.95
C ASN A 26 -45.31 -26.27 52.81
N LYS A 27 -44.64 -27.42 52.72
CA LYS A 27 -45.00 -28.48 51.76
C LYS A 27 -46.45 -28.90 51.88
N SER A 28 -46.88 -29.23 53.11
CA SER A 28 -48.26 -29.64 53.39
C SER A 28 -49.28 -28.54 53.09
N ARG A 29 -48.94 -27.28 53.42
CA ARG A 29 -49.82 -26.14 53.20
C ARG A 29 -49.93 -25.79 51.72
N PHE A 30 -48.82 -25.59 51.04
CA PHE A 30 -48.78 -25.03 49.68
C PHE A 30 -49.32 -26.03 48.66
N LEU A 31 -49.01 -27.33 48.80
CA LEU A 31 -49.59 -28.38 47.94
C LEU A 31 -51.12 -28.44 48.09
N LYS A 32 -51.66 -28.35 49.31
CA LYS A 32 -53.12 -28.34 49.53
C LYS A 32 -53.80 -27.13 48.89
N PHE A 33 -53.19 -25.95 48.98
CA PHE A 33 -53.71 -24.73 48.32
C PHE A 33 -53.72 -24.89 46.80
N ALA A 34 -52.63 -25.41 46.23
CA ALA A 34 -52.52 -25.69 44.80
C ALA A 34 -53.55 -26.75 44.32
N GLU A 35 -53.83 -27.80 45.11
CA GLU A 35 -54.82 -28.82 44.79
C GLU A 35 -56.25 -28.29 44.72
N VAL A 36 -56.57 -27.26 45.51
CA VAL A 36 -57.89 -26.60 45.48
C VAL A 36 -57.93 -25.38 44.56
N GLY A 37 -56.89 -25.18 43.74
CA GLY A 37 -56.82 -24.09 42.76
C GLY A 37 -56.73 -22.68 43.38
N LYS A 38 -56.25 -22.56 44.62
CA LYS A 38 -56.06 -21.26 45.29
C LYS A 38 -54.60 -20.84 45.25
N GLU A 39 -54.39 -19.56 44.96
CA GLU A 39 -53.07 -18.94 45.04
C GLU A 39 -52.63 -18.78 46.50
N ILE A 40 -51.32 -18.90 46.74
CA ILE A 40 -50.71 -18.73 48.04
C ILE A 40 -49.40 -17.96 47.90
N GLU A 41 -49.26 -16.92 48.71
CA GLU A 41 -48.06 -16.10 48.81
C GLU A 41 -47.29 -16.42 50.10
N SER A 42 -45.98 -16.21 50.05
CA SER A 42 -45.09 -16.23 51.20
C SER A 42 -44.40 -14.87 51.33
N ASP A 43 -44.06 -14.47 52.55
CA ASP A 43 -43.22 -13.29 52.78
C ASP A 43 -41.85 -13.41 52.09
N TYR A 44 -41.40 -14.66 51.86
CA TYR A 44 -40.15 -14.95 51.15
C TYR A 44 -40.31 -14.99 49.63
N ASP A 45 -41.46 -14.60 49.09
CA ASP A 45 -41.62 -14.45 47.63
C ASP A 45 -40.89 -13.22 47.13
N PHE A 46 -40.74 -12.23 48.01
CA PHE A 46 -40.16 -10.93 47.75
C PHE A 46 -40.74 -10.28 46.48
N ASN A 47 -42.06 -10.33 46.31
CA ASN A 47 -42.78 -9.83 45.13
C ASN A 47 -42.56 -8.33 44.84
N ASN A 48 -41.98 -7.58 45.80
CA ASN A 48 -41.60 -6.19 45.62
C ASN A 48 -40.31 -6.03 44.77
N CYS A 49 -39.38 -7.00 44.83
CA CYS A 49 -38.10 -6.95 44.13
C CYS A 49 -37.92 -8.07 43.08
N LEU A 50 -38.77 -9.10 43.11
CA LEU A 50 -38.77 -10.22 42.17
C LEU A 50 -40.08 -10.29 41.39
N GLN A 51 -40.05 -10.97 40.24
CA GLN A 51 -41.26 -11.15 39.42
C GLN A 51 -42.30 -11.98 40.16
N LEU A 52 -43.59 -11.70 39.93
CA LEU A 52 -44.69 -12.46 40.53
C LEU A 52 -44.52 -13.96 40.27
N LEU A 53 -44.59 -14.73 41.35
CA LEU A 53 -44.35 -16.17 41.31
C LEU A 53 -45.66 -16.93 41.17
N ASN A 54 -45.80 -17.70 40.10
CA ASN A 54 -46.94 -18.61 39.94
C ASN A 54 -46.62 -19.98 40.54
N ARG A 55 -47.42 -20.42 41.52
CA ARG A 55 -47.31 -21.74 42.15
C ARG A 55 -48.40 -22.68 41.63
N ASN A 56 -47.99 -23.83 41.14
CA ASN A 56 -48.89 -24.91 40.78
C ASN A 56 -48.40 -26.24 41.38
N LYS A 57 -49.22 -27.29 41.26
CA LYS A 57 -48.89 -28.59 41.85
C LYS A 57 -47.56 -29.16 41.33
N ASP A 58 -47.29 -28.99 40.04
CA ASP A 58 -46.13 -29.57 39.38
C ASP A 58 -44.84 -28.88 39.82
N ASN A 59 -44.78 -27.54 39.77
CA ASN A 59 -43.59 -26.78 40.16
C ASN A 59 -43.31 -26.86 41.66
N LEU A 60 -44.33 -26.94 42.51
CA LEU A 60 -44.17 -27.19 43.95
C LEU A 60 -43.59 -28.58 44.19
N THR A 61 -44.13 -29.61 43.54
CA THR A 61 -43.63 -30.99 43.70
C THR A 61 -42.18 -31.10 43.26
N GLN A 62 -41.84 -30.48 42.14
CA GLN A 62 -40.47 -30.42 41.63
C GLN A 62 -39.53 -29.65 42.56
N ALA A 63 -39.95 -28.48 43.06
CA ALA A 63 -39.17 -27.68 44.00
C ALA A 63 -38.85 -28.46 45.28
N PHE A 64 -39.86 -29.13 45.88
CA PHE A 64 -39.65 -29.96 47.08
C PHE A 64 -38.76 -31.17 46.82
N SER A 65 -38.76 -31.72 45.60
CA SER A 65 -37.84 -32.79 45.20
C SER A 65 -36.40 -32.28 45.10
N HIS A 66 -36.20 -31.11 44.51
CA HIS A 66 -34.87 -30.49 44.35
C HIS A 66 -34.22 -30.12 45.69
N ILE A 67 -35.00 -29.73 46.69
CA ILE A 67 -34.48 -29.42 48.04
C ILE A 67 -34.45 -30.65 48.96
N GLN A 68 -34.44 -31.87 48.42
CA GLN A 68 -34.34 -33.09 49.22
C GLN A 68 -32.89 -33.61 49.32
N GLN A 69 -32.13 -33.58 48.23
CA GLN A 69 -30.74 -34.05 48.22
C GLN A 69 -29.78 -32.96 48.71
N ASN A 70 -28.82 -33.32 49.58
CA ASN A 70 -27.89 -32.35 50.19
C ASN A 70 -27.08 -31.54 49.18
N GLN A 71 -26.55 -32.18 48.14
CA GLN A 71 -25.81 -31.47 47.09
C GLN A 71 -26.70 -30.44 46.38
N ASP A 72 -27.93 -30.82 46.01
CA ASP A 72 -28.87 -29.92 45.33
C ASP A 72 -29.31 -28.77 46.24
N LYS A 73 -29.58 -29.04 47.52
CA LYS A 73 -29.85 -28.00 48.53
C LYS A 73 -28.75 -26.94 48.53
N VAL A 74 -27.48 -27.34 48.57
CA VAL A 74 -26.35 -26.39 48.56
C VAL A 74 -26.31 -25.58 47.26
N ASN A 75 -26.50 -26.22 46.09
CA ASN A 75 -26.48 -25.49 44.81
C ASN A 75 -27.59 -24.44 44.74
N PHE A 76 -28.83 -24.84 45.05
CA PHE A 76 -29.96 -23.91 45.03
C PHE A 76 -29.86 -22.85 46.15
N ALA A 77 -29.24 -23.18 47.29
CA ALA A 77 -29.03 -22.24 48.39
C ALA A 77 -28.03 -21.14 48.03
N LEU A 78 -27.03 -21.45 47.21
CA LEU A 78 -26.12 -20.44 46.65
C LEU A 78 -26.83 -19.42 45.76
N PHE A 79 -28.06 -19.66 45.34
CA PHE A 79 -28.89 -18.72 44.58
C PHE A 79 -30.12 -18.24 45.37
N TRP A 80 -30.13 -18.43 46.69
CA TRP A 80 -31.25 -18.01 47.54
C TRP A 80 -30.78 -17.41 48.87
N PHE A 81 -31.71 -16.81 49.61
CA PHE A 81 -31.42 -16.13 50.86
C PHE A 81 -31.45 -17.09 52.07
N LEU A 82 -30.55 -16.89 53.03
CA LEU A 82 -30.55 -17.58 54.33
C LEU A 82 -30.47 -16.60 55.51
N ASN A 83 -30.98 -17.02 56.67
CA ASN A 83 -30.88 -16.27 57.90
C ASN A 83 -29.84 -16.90 58.84
N GLY A 84 -28.56 -16.58 58.64
CA GLY A 84 -27.45 -17.12 59.43
C GLY A 84 -26.98 -16.21 60.58
N SER A 85 -27.42 -14.94 60.59
CA SER A 85 -26.96 -13.94 61.55
C SER A 85 -28.05 -12.90 61.90
N PRO A 86 -27.89 -12.12 63.00
CA PRO A 86 -28.79 -10.99 63.29
C PRO A 86 -28.84 -9.93 62.18
N PHE A 87 -27.74 -9.77 61.43
CA PHE A 87 -27.69 -8.88 60.27
C PHE A 87 -28.60 -9.38 59.14
N ASP A 88 -28.54 -10.68 58.83
CA ASP A 88 -29.42 -11.28 57.82
C ASP A 88 -30.88 -11.17 58.19
N LYS A 89 -31.23 -11.44 59.45
CA LYS A 89 -32.61 -11.28 59.94
C LYS A 89 -33.12 -9.85 59.69
N THR A 90 -32.29 -8.85 59.98
CA THR A 90 -32.65 -7.44 59.81
C THR A 90 -32.76 -7.07 58.33
N ALA A 91 -31.80 -7.48 57.51
CA ALA A 91 -31.79 -7.21 56.07
C ALA A 91 -32.98 -7.87 55.34
N ILE A 92 -33.28 -9.14 55.67
CA ILE A 92 -34.42 -9.88 55.10
C ILE A 92 -35.75 -9.19 55.45
N GLU A 93 -35.88 -8.63 56.65
CA GLU A 93 -37.10 -7.89 57.03
C GLU A 93 -37.27 -6.60 56.21
N TYR A 94 -36.19 -5.87 55.91
CA TYR A 94 -36.24 -4.74 54.97
C TYR A 94 -36.60 -5.19 53.55
N LEU A 95 -36.03 -6.29 53.07
CA LEU A 95 -36.38 -6.88 51.77
C LEU A 95 -37.85 -7.28 51.65
N LYS A 96 -38.44 -7.88 52.69
CA LYS A 96 -39.88 -8.19 52.72
C LYS A 96 -40.75 -6.95 52.54
N ASN A 97 -40.31 -5.83 53.12
CA ASN A 97 -41.01 -4.55 53.05
C ASN A 97 -40.69 -3.76 51.76
N GLY A 98 -39.84 -4.29 50.86
CA GLY A 98 -39.45 -3.63 49.62
C GLY A 98 -38.36 -2.56 49.78
N ASP A 99 -37.70 -2.45 50.94
CA ASP A 99 -36.58 -1.52 51.16
C ASP A 99 -35.26 -2.24 50.82
N GLU A 100 -35.02 -2.39 49.51
CA GLU A 100 -33.87 -3.13 48.97
C GLU A 100 -32.54 -2.46 49.30
N GLU A 101 -32.47 -1.12 49.22
CA GLU A 101 -31.26 -0.33 49.47
C GLU A 101 -30.74 -0.56 50.89
N LYS A 102 -31.61 -0.52 51.91
CA LYS A 102 -31.17 -0.78 53.29
C LYS A 102 -30.74 -2.22 53.52
N ALA A 103 -31.40 -3.19 52.88
CA ALA A 103 -31.02 -4.59 53.01
C ALA A 103 -29.60 -4.81 52.47
N VAL A 104 -29.29 -4.23 51.31
CA VAL A 104 -27.96 -4.22 50.70
C VAL A 104 -26.94 -3.51 51.60
N GLU A 105 -27.25 -2.32 52.09
CA GLU A 105 -26.38 -1.54 52.98
C GLU A 105 -25.97 -2.34 54.23
N ILE A 106 -26.91 -3.10 54.82
CA ILE A 106 -26.65 -3.96 55.98
C ILE A 106 -25.65 -5.07 55.64
N TRP A 107 -25.82 -5.73 54.50
CA TRP A 107 -24.89 -6.78 54.08
C TRP A 107 -23.53 -6.23 53.69
N GLU A 108 -23.48 -5.14 52.92
CA GLU A 108 -22.22 -4.48 52.53
C GLU A 108 -21.38 -4.08 53.75
N LYS A 109 -22.02 -3.57 54.83
CA LYS A 109 -21.32 -3.25 56.09
C LYS A 109 -20.56 -4.42 56.71
N VAL A 110 -20.96 -5.66 56.45
CA VAL A 110 -20.33 -6.86 57.02
C VAL A 110 -19.52 -7.69 56.02
N THR A 111 -19.58 -7.36 54.72
CA THR A 111 -18.85 -8.06 53.64
C THR A 111 -17.80 -7.20 52.94
N GLN A 112 -18.07 -5.91 52.73
CA GLN A 112 -17.20 -5.03 51.94
C GLN A 112 -15.84 -4.84 52.62
N ASN A 113 -14.75 -5.11 51.88
CA ASN A 113 -13.37 -5.08 52.38
C ASN A 113 -13.12 -5.95 53.61
N LYS A 114 -13.91 -7.00 53.82
CA LYS A 114 -13.78 -7.95 54.93
C LYS A 114 -13.56 -9.37 54.40
N GLU A 115 -12.85 -10.18 55.18
CA GLU A 115 -12.75 -11.62 54.90
C GLU A 115 -14.00 -12.35 55.41
N VAL A 116 -14.27 -13.50 54.77
CA VAL A 116 -15.35 -14.39 55.18
C VAL A 116 -15.00 -15.04 56.52
N ASN A 117 -15.94 -15.05 57.44
CA ASN A 117 -15.84 -15.65 58.77
C ASN A 117 -17.19 -16.20 59.25
N SER A 118 -17.17 -16.87 60.40
CA SER A 118 -18.35 -17.52 60.98
C SER A 118 -19.53 -16.58 61.30
N LYS A 119 -19.33 -15.25 61.33
CA LYS A 119 -20.36 -14.25 61.61
C LYS A 119 -20.95 -13.60 60.36
N ASN A 120 -20.30 -13.71 59.20
CA ASN A 120 -20.72 -13.02 57.96
C ASN A 120 -20.82 -13.91 56.72
N PHE A 121 -20.52 -15.21 56.79
CA PHE A 121 -20.60 -16.12 55.63
C PHE A 121 -21.97 -16.08 54.93
N SER A 122 -23.05 -16.01 55.71
CA SER A 122 -24.42 -15.91 55.20
C SER A 122 -24.69 -14.58 54.50
N ALA A 123 -24.09 -13.48 54.99
CA ALA A 123 -24.20 -12.17 54.37
C ALA A 123 -23.49 -12.11 53.01
N PHE A 124 -22.34 -12.79 52.84
CA PHE A 124 -21.70 -12.94 51.52
C PHE A 124 -22.61 -13.65 50.52
N ASN A 125 -23.26 -14.74 50.93
CA ASN A 125 -24.24 -15.40 50.08
C ASN A 125 -25.40 -14.47 49.76
N ASN A 126 -26.02 -13.85 50.76
CA ASN A 126 -27.20 -13.03 50.55
C ASN A 126 -26.94 -11.81 49.66
N LEU A 127 -25.85 -11.07 49.91
CA LEU A 127 -25.42 -9.97 49.07
C LEU A 127 -25.17 -10.45 47.64
N GLY A 128 -24.47 -11.57 47.49
CA GLY A 128 -24.21 -12.17 46.18
C GLY A 128 -25.51 -12.53 45.44
N THR A 129 -26.49 -13.12 46.13
CA THR A 129 -27.79 -13.46 45.54
C THR A 129 -28.50 -12.21 45.04
N TYR A 130 -28.54 -11.15 45.86
CA TYR A 130 -29.19 -9.90 45.48
C TYR A 130 -28.49 -9.24 44.29
N LYS A 131 -27.16 -9.07 44.36
CA LYS A 131 -26.37 -8.40 43.32
C LYS A 131 -26.43 -9.13 41.96
N LEU A 132 -26.58 -10.46 41.95
CA LEU A 132 -26.83 -11.26 40.75
C LEU A 132 -28.20 -11.01 40.07
N LEU A 133 -29.14 -10.35 40.76
CA LEU A 133 -30.42 -9.92 40.18
C LEU A 133 -30.33 -8.57 39.44
N SER A 134 -29.23 -7.83 39.62
CA SER A 134 -29.05 -6.52 39.01
C SER A 134 -29.01 -6.60 37.47
N GLN A 135 -29.32 -5.48 36.83
CA GLN A 135 -29.15 -5.29 35.39
C GLN A 135 -27.79 -4.67 35.04
N THR A 136 -27.00 -4.25 36.04
CA THR A 136 -25.70 -3.62 35.82
C THR A 136 -24.57 -4.65 35.92
N GLN A 137 -23.59 -4.56 35.01
CA GLN A 137 -22.47 -5.50 34.98
C GLN A 137 -21.59 -5.39 36.24
N ASP A 138 -21.43 -4.19 36.79
CA ASP A 138 -20.61 -3.95 37.99
C ASP A 138 -21.21 -4.65 39.22
N GLU A 139 -22.53 -4.56 39.42
CA GLU A 139 -23.17 -5.27 40.53
C GLU A 139 -23.17 -6.78 40.33
N ILE A 140 -23.43 -7.27 39.11
CA ILE A 140 -23.34 -8.71 38.82
C ILE A 140 -21.93 -9.22 39.15
N LYS A 141 -20.90 -8.46 38.77
CA LYS A 141 -19.50 -8.76 39.05
C LYS A 141 -19.22 -8.83 40.55
N GLU A 142 -19.70 -7.86 41.34
CA GLU A 142 -19.63 -7.89 42.80
C GLU A 142 -20.34 -9.13 43.38
N GLY A 143 -21.49 -9.48 42.80
CA GLY A 143 -22.27 -10.64 43.22
C GLY A 143 -21.52 -11.95 43.01
N ILE A 144 -20.93 -12.16 41.83
CA ILE A 144 -20.09 -13.32 41.50
C ILE A 144 -18.88 -13.36 42.45
N GLU A 145 -18.20 -12.23 42.66
CA GLU A 145 -17.05 -12.15 43.55
C GLU A 145 -17.41 -12.56 44.98
N ALA A 146 -18.55 -12.11 45.52
CA ALA A 146 -19.02 -12.47 46.84
C ALA A 146 -19.28 -13.99 46.98
N LYS A 147 -19.89 -14.62 45.97
CA LYS A 147 -20.13 -16.07 45.95
C LYS A 147 -18.85 -16.87 45.92
N ILE A 148 -17.92 -16.49 45.05
CA ILE A 148 -16.65 -17.21 44.89
C ILE A 148 -15.79 -17.05 46.13
N LYS A 149 -15.71 -15.84 46.72
CA LYS A 149 -15.04 -15.64 48.02
C LYS A 149 -15.62 -16.50 49.13
N LEU A 150 -16.95 -16.66 49.18
CA LEU A 150 -17.60 -17.55 50.14
C LEU A 150 -17.14 -18.99 49.96
N ILE A 151 -17.21 -19.54 48.73
CA ILE A 151 -16.87 -20.94 48.46
C ILE A 151 -15.38 -21.23 48.69
N GLU A 152 -14.51 -20.27 48.41
CA GLU A 152 -13.06 -20.40 48.64
C GLU A 152 -12.68 -20.34 50.11
N SER A 153 -13.52 -19.76 50.95
CA SER A 153 -13.22 -19.62 52.37
C SER A 153 -13.37 -20.94 53.13
N GLU A 154 -12.60 -21.11 54.21
CA GLU A 154 -12.76 -22.22 55.16
C GLU A 154 -14.16 -22.23 55.82
N TYR A 155 -14.82 -21.06 55.85
CA TYR A 155 -16.17 -20.89 56.39
C TYR A 155 -17.28 -21.27 55.41
N PHE A 156 -16.95 -21.72 54.19
CA PHE A 156 -17.94 -22.32 53.30
C PHE A 156 -18.58 -23.56 53.95
N GLN A 157 -17.82 -24.29 54.77
CA GLN A 157 -18.34 -25.42 55.51
C GLN A 157 -19.49 -25.01 56.46
N ASN A 158 -19.39 -23.84 57.10
CA ASN A 158 -20.48 -23.30 57.92
C ASN A 158 -21.73 -23.01 57.08
N PHE A 159 -21.56 -22.50 55.86
CA PHE A 159 -22.67 -22.32 54.92
C PHE A 159 -23.32 -23.66 54.59
N VAL A 160 -22.52 -24.64 54.19
CA VAL A 160 -22.98 -25.99 53.83
C VAL A 160 -23.77 -26.64 54.96
N HIS A 161 -23.25 -26.60 56.19
CA HIS A 161 -23.92 -27.17 57.37
C HIS A 161 -25.16 -26.38 57.82
N SER A 162 -25.29 -25.12 57.40
CA SER A 162 -26.51 -24.35 57.67
C SER A 162 -27.67 -24.74 56.75
N VAL A 163 -27.41 -25.33 55.58
CA VAL A 163 -28.44 -25.64 54.57
C VAL A 163 -28.62 -27.14 54.32
N ALA A 164 -27.58 -27.94 54.53
CA ALA A 164 -27.55 -29.39 54.38
C ALA A 164 -27.20 -30.06 55.71
N ASP A 165 -27.26 -31.40 55.75
CA ASP A 165 -26.91 -32.15 56.96
C ASP A 165 -25.48 -31.86 57.44
N GLU A 166 -25.26 -31.81 58.77
CA GLU A 166 -23.96 -31.51 59.38
C GLU A 166 -22.84 -32.50 59.01
N THR A 167 -23.19 -33.70 58.54
CA THR A 167 -22.23 -34.72 58.09
C THR A 167 -21.86 -34.58 56.62
N PHE A 168 -22.52 -33.68 55.87
CA PHE A 168 -22.25 -33.48 54.45
C PHE A 168 -20.94 -32.70 54.25
N THR A 169 -20.12 -33.19 53.33
CA THR A 169 -18.86 -32.57 52.93
C THR A 169 -18.90 -32.24 51.45
N ILE A 170 -18.21 -31.17 51.07
CA ILE A 170 -18.21 -30.68 49.70
C ILE A 170 -16.79 -30.39 49.23
N ASP A 171 -16.57 -30.56 47.94
CA ASP A 171 -15.34 -30.21 47.26
C ASP A 171 -15.48 -28.77 46.74
N ASN A 172 -14.78 -27.83 47.37
CA ASN A 172 -14.93 -26.41 47.06
C ASN A 172 -14.54 -26.09 45.61
N GLU A 173 -13.51 -26.74 45.05
CA GLU A 173 -13.11 -26.51 43.65
C GLU A 173 -14.22 -26.95 42.69
N LYS A 174 -14.76 -28.16 42.87
CA LYS A 174 -15.90 -28.63 42.06
C LYS A 174 -17.14 -27.78 42.25
N GLN A 175 -17.35 -27.24 43.44
CA GLN A 175 -18.49 -26.35 43.69
C GLN A 175 -18.34 -25.01 42.97
N ILE A 176 -17.13 -24.45 42.89
CA ILE A 176 -16.84 -23.26 42.07
C ILE A 176 -17.09 -23.57 40.59
N GLU A 177 -16.58 -24.69 40.08
CA GLU A 177 -16.81 -25.10 38.68
C GLU A 177 -18.30 -25.21 38.37
N LYS A 178 -19.08 -25.82 39.27
CA LYS A 178 -20.54 -25.95 39.13
C LYS A 178 -21.25 -24.59 39.16
N LEU A 179 -20.87 -23.70 40.09
CA LEU A 179 -21.41 -22.35 40.15
C LEU A 179 -21.13 -21.58 38.85
N VAL A 180 -19.90 -21.66 38.36
CA VAL A 180 -19.50 -21.03 37.10
C VAL A 180 -20.31 -21.57 35.93
N ASP A 181 -20.43 -22.89 35.78
CA ASP A 181 -21.20 -23.50 34.69
C ASP A 181 -22.69 -23.11 34.72
N GLU A 182 -23.29 -23.01 35.91
CA GLU A 182 -24.66 -22.53 36.10
C GLU A 182 -24.80 -21.06 35.69
N LEU A 183 -23.87 -20.19 36.11
CA LEU A 183 -23.84 -18.78 35.71
C LEU A 183 -23.64 -18.60 34.20
N LEU A 184 -22.69 -19.33 33.60
CA LEU A 184 -22.46 -19.30 32.15
C LEU A 184 -23.71 -19.69 31.36
N THR A 185 -24.45 -20.68 31.86
CA THR A 185 -25.73 -21.10 31.27
C THR A 185 -26.77 -19.99 31.34
N GLN A 186 -26.84 -19.27 32.46
CA GLN A 186 -27.75 -18.13 32.64
C GLN A 186 -27.38 -16.94 31.76
N PHE A 187 -26.10 -16.66 31.60
CA PHE A 187 -25.57 -15.56 30.80
C PHE A 187 -25.58 -15.83 29.30
N LYS A 188 -25.84 -17.07 28.89
CA LYS A 188 -25.92 -17.44 27.48
C LYS A 188 -26.94 -16.56 26.75
N ASN A 189 -26.52 -15.99 25.62
CA ASN A 189 -27.27 -15.04 24.80
C ASN A 189 -27.53 -13.64 25.43
N GLN A 190 -27.09 -13.39 26.67
CA GLN A 190 -27.20 -12.07 27.31
C GLN A 190 -25.91 -11.26 27.16
N TYR A 191 -24.76 -11.93 27.27
CA TYR A 191 -23.44 -11.32 27.17
C TYR A 191 -22.59 -12.06 26.12
N SER A 192 -21.70 -11.34 25.45
CA SER A 192 -20.63 -11.93 24.64
C SER A 192 -19.62 -12.68 25.52
N SER A 193 -18.77 -13.51 24.92
CA SER A 193 -17.70 -14.22 25.65
C SER A 193 -16.74 -13.26 26.38
N SER A 194 -16.42 -12.12 25.75
CA SER A 194 -15.54 -11.10 26.36
C SER A 194 -16.20 -10.41 27.54
N GLU A 195 -17.48 -10.02 27.42
CA GLU A 195 -18.23 -9.40 28.52
C GLU A 195 -18.41 -10.40 29.67
N THR A 196 -18.71 -11.65 29.36
CA THR A 196 -18.83 -12.71 30.37
C THR A 196 -17.53 -12.87 31.15
N LEU A 197 -16.37 -12.89 30.49
CA LEU A 197 -15.07 -12.96 31.19
C LEU A 197 -14.81 -11.75 32.09
N GLN A 198 -15.25 -10.56 31.69
CA GLN A 198 -15.13 -9.35 32.51
C GLN A 198 -15.96 -9.44 33.80
N LEU A 199 -17.12 -10.10 33.77
CA LEU A 199 -17.95 -10.33 34.98
C LEU A 199 -17.21 -11.15 36.05
N PHE A 200 -16.23 -11.97 35.66
CA PHE A 200 -15.41 -12.73 36.60
C PHE A 200 -14.07 -12.06 36.93
N SER A 201 -13.75 -10.89 36.39
CA SER A 201 -12.38 -10.32 36.44
C SER A 201 -11.83 -10.06 37.85
N ASN A 202 -12.66 -9.97 38.88
CA ASN A 202 -12.22 -9.86 40.29
C ASN A 202 -12.01 -11.23 40.98
N CYS A 203 -12.34 -12.33 40.31
CA CYS A 203 -12.17 -13.67 40.84
C CYS A 203 -10.69 -14.10 40.78
N ASN A 204 -10.34 -15.11 41.58
CA ASN A 204 -8.97 -15.59 41.67
C ASN A 204 -8.47 -16.28 40.37
N GLY A 205 -7.18 -16.62 40.37
CA GLY A 205 -6.52 -17.21 39.21
C GLY A 205 -7.03 -18.61 38.82
N SER A 206 -7.58 -19.42 39.72
CA SER A 206 -8.12 -20.75 39.39
C SER A 206 -9.45 -20.64 38.65
N THR A 207 -10.36 -19.80 39.13
CA THR A 207 -11.64 -19.49 38.44
C THR A 207 -11.39 -18.93 37.05
N GLN A 208 -10.47 -17.96 36.94
CA GLN A 208 -10.10 -17.36 35.67
C GLN A 208 -9.51 -18.38 34.69
N LYS A 209 -8.68 -19.32 35.16
CA LYS A 209 -8.14 -20.42 34.34
C LYS A 209 -9.24 -21.37 33.86
N TYR A 210 -10.19 -21.71 34.72
CA TYR A 210 -11.31 -22.59 34.34
C TYR A 210 -12.19 -21.96 33.26
N LEU A 211 -12.54 -20.68 33.43
CA LEU A 211 -13.29 -19.90 32.44
C LEU A 211 -12.52 -19.82 31.11
N SER A 212 -11.25 -19.40 31.15
CA SER A 212 -10.41 -19.32 29.96
C SER A 212 -10.35 -20.65 29.21
N LYS A 213 -10.25 -21.78 29.94
CA LYS A 213 -10.33 -23.12 29.34
C LYS A 213 -11.67 -23.36 28.64
N LYS A 214 -12.81 -23.12 29.29
CA LYS A 214 -14.15 -23.32 28.71
C LYS A 214 -14.37 -22.49 27.43
N PHE A 215 -13.96 -21.22 27.44
CA PHE A 215 -14.14 -20.32 26.29
C PHE A 215 -13.16 -20.57 25.14
N THR A 216 -12.07 -21.31 25.37
CA THR A 216 -11.05 -21.59 24.34
C THR A 216 -11.18 -22.97 23.72
N GLU A 217 -11.81 -23.93 24.40
CA GLU A 217 -11.98 -25.31 23.91
C GLU A 217 -12.73 -25.40 22.57
N GLU A 218 -13.90 -24.75 22.45
CA GLU A 218 -14.70 -24.80 21.23
C GLU A 218 -14.01 -24.11 20.03
N PRO A 219 -13.49 -22.87 20.14
CA PRO A 219 -12.74 -22.25 19.06
C PRO A 219 -11.50 -23.03 18.64
N ILE A 220 -10.76 -23.63 19.59
CA ILE A 220 -9.61 -24.50 19.28
C ILE A 220 -10.09 -25.71 18.47
N HIS A 221 -11.11 -26.41 18.96
CA HIS A 221 -11.65 -27.61 18.29
C HIS A 221 -12.15 -27.29 16.87
N ASN A 222 -12.83 -26.16 16.69
CA ASN A 222 -13.31 -25.71 15.38
C ASN A 222 -12.15 -25.49 14.40
N ILE A 223 -11.08 -24.82 14.83
CA ILE A 223 -9.89 -24.60 13.99
C ILE A 223 -9.21 -25.94 13.65
N GLU A 224 -8.99 -26.81 14.64
CA GLU A 224 -8.39 -28.14 14.41
C GLU A 224 -9.21 -28.97 13.42
N SER A 225 -10.54 -28.96 13.55
CA SER A 225 -11.46 -29.66 12.64
C SER A 225 -11.40 -29.09 11.22
N GLN A 226 -11.35 -27.77 11.05
CA GLN A 226 -11.19 -27.16 9.72
C GLN A 226 -9.82 -27.45 9.10
N ILE A 227 -8.75 -27.45 9.89
CA ILE A 227 -7.39 -27.82 9.44
C ILE A 227 -7.41 -29.26 8.92
N GLU A 228 -7.93 -30.21 9.70
CA GLU A 228 -7.95 -31.62 9.32
C GLU A 228 -8.86 -31.87 8.11
N SER A 229 -10.02 -31.21 8.03
CA SER A 229 -10.90 -31.25 6.86
C SER A 229 -10.19 -30.73 5.60
N THR A 230 -9.44 -29.64 5.73
CA THR A 230 -8.70 -29.01 4.63
C THR A 230 -7.55 -29.88 4.16
N LYS A 231 -6.76 -30.41 5.09
CA LYS A 231 -5.67 -31.34 4.82
C LYS A 231 -6.16 -32.56 4.03
N ASN A 232 -7.30 -33.14 4.42
CA ASN A 232 -7.91 -34.26 3.72
C ASN A 232 -8.39 -33.89 2.30
N LYS A 233 -8.93 -32.68 2.10
CA LYS A 233 -9.34 -32.19 0.77
C LYS A 233 -8.14 -31.91 -0.12
N ARG A 234 -7.11 -31.24 0.42
CA ARG A 234 -5.85 -30.91 -0.25
C ARG A 234 -5.15 -32.18 -0.76
N ASN A 235 -5.02 -33.20 0.10
CA ASN A 235 -4.39 -34.47 -0.26
C ASN A 235 -5.15 -35.24 -1.36
N LYS A 236 -6.48 -35.05 -1.46
CA LYS A 236 -7.31 -35.68 -2.51
C LYS A 236 -7.29 -34.91 -3.83
N ASN A 237 -7.12 -33.60 -3.78
CA ASN A 237 -7.16 -32.75 -4.96
C ASN A 237 -6.24 -31.52 -4.76
N LYS A 238 -4.99 -31.66 -5.20
CA LYS A 238 -3.98 -30.61 -5.10
C LYS A 238 -4.24 -29.43 -6.03
N SER A 239 -4.89 -29.64 -7.19
CA SER A 239 -5.20 -28.56 -8.13
C SER A 239 -6.24 -27.56 -7.57
N LYS A 240 -7.03 -27.95 -6.56
CA LYS A 240 -7.92 -27.04 -5.82
C LYS A 240 -7.34 -26.54 -4.49
N ALA A 241 -6.09 -26.87 -4.17
CA ALA A 241 -5.49 -26.54 -2.88
C ALA A 241 -5.50 -25.03 -2.58
N TYR A 242 -5.33 -24.18 -3.59
CA TYR A 242 -5.43 -22.72 -3.41
C TYR A 242 -6.79 -22.28 -2.82
N GLN A 243 -7.89 -22.79 -3.38
CA GLN A 243 -9.25 -22.49 -2.89
C GLN A 243 -9.48 -23.04 -1.49
N PHE A 244 -8.95 -24.23 -1.20
CA PHE A 244 -9.06 -24.82 0.14
C PHE A 244 -8.32 -23.98 1.19
N GLY A 245 -7.11 -23.51 0.88
CA GLY A 245 -6.34 -22.63 1.76
C GLY A 245 -7.03 -21.29 2.05
N LEU A 246 -7.62 -20.65 1.03
CA LEU A 246 -8.39 -19.40 1.23
C LEU A 246 -9.64 -19.62 2.09
N ASN A 247 -10.35 -20.72 1.87
CA ASN A 247 -11.54 -21.07 2.64
C ASN A 247 -11.17 -21.37 4.11
N LEU A 248 -10.06 -22.08 4.35
CA LEU A 248 -9.55 -22.37 5.69
C LEU A 248 -9.25 -21.06 6.44
N ALA A 249 -8.48 -20.15 5.84
CA ALA A 249 -8.15 -18.86 6.42
C ALA A 249 -9.40 -18.03 6.77
N THR A 250 -10.42 -18.06 5.90
CA THR A 250 -11.65 -17.30 6.09
C THR A 250 -12.51 -17.88 7.23
N LYS A 251 -12.69 -19.20 7.26
CA LYS A 251 -13.54 -19.86 8.26
C LYS A 251 -12.95 -19.80 9.67
N CYS A 252 -11.63 -19.84 9.81
CA CYS A 252 -10.96 -19.81 11.11
C CYS A 252 -10.73 -18.40 11.66
N LYS A 253 -11.06 -17.34 10.89
CA LYS A 253 -10.69 -15.96 11.25
C LYS A 253 -11.34 -15.49 12.55
N SER A 254 -12.64 -15.71 12.73
CA SER A 254 -13.35 -15.28 13.95
C SER A 254 -12.82 -15.98 15.19
N ASP A 255 -12.64 -17.29 15.09
CA ASP A 255 -12.20 -18.14 16.20
C ASP A 255 -10.76 -17.81 16.59
N LEU A 256 -9.87 -17.58 15.62
CA LEU A 256 -8.50 -17.17 15.88
C LEU A 256 -8.42 -15.79 16.56
N VAL A 257 -9.22 -14.82 16.10
CA VAL A 257 -9.27 -13.48 16.72
C VAL A 257 -9.81 -13.55 18.16
N LEU A 258 -10.84 -14.36 18.39
CA LEU A 258 -11.35 -14.61 19.74
C LEU A 258 -10.24 -15.20 20.62
N LEU A 259 -9.60 -16.29 20.20
CA LEU A 259 -8.50 -16.90 20.95
C LEU A 259 -7.35 -15.93 21.23
N GLN A 260 -7.00 -15.09 20.25
CA GLN A 260 -5.96 -14.06 20.43
C GLN A 260 -6.34 -13.07 21.53
N SER A 261 -7.60 -12.65 21.60
CA SER A 261 -8.10 -11.73 22.62
C SER A 261 -8.13 -12.34 24.02
N LEU A 262 -8.41 -13.65 24.12
CA LEU A 262 -8.57 -14.35 25.39
C LEU A 262 -7.23 -14.81 26.00
N LEU A 263 -6.30 -15.28 25.15
CA LEU A 263 -5.04 -15.88 25.58
C LEU A 263 -3.83 -14.96 25.40
N GLY A 264 -3.91 -14.01 24.47
CA GLY A 264 -2.78 -13.20 24.03
C GLY A 264 -1.82 -13.97 23.11
N THR A 265 -0.95 -13.24 22.42
CA THR A 265 -0.04 -13.81 21.42
C THR A 265 1.15 -14.57 22.00
N THR A 266 1.42 -14.42 23.29
CA THR A 266 2.52 -15.11 23.99
C THR A 266 2.11 -16.46 24.56
N ASP A 267 0.81 -16.76 24.64
CA ASP A 267 0.31 -18.02 25.17
C ASP A 267 0.67 -19.21 24.25
N LEU A 268 1.06 -20.32 24.88
CA LEU A 268 1.54 -21.51 24.16
C LEU A 268 0.43 -22.19 23.35
N LYS A 269 -0.81 -22.20 23.83
CA LYS A 269 -1.94 -22.81 23.10
C LYS A 269 -2.29 -21.97 21.89
N TYR A 270 -2.41 -20.65 22.07
CA TYR A 270 -2.66 -19.74 20.95
C TYR A 270 -1.56 -19.83 19.89
N LYS A 271 -0.29 -19.80 20.32
CA LYS A 271 0.86 -19.96 19.42
C LYS A 271 0.79 -21.27 18.63
N THR A 272 0.50 -22.38 19.31
CA THR A 272 0.41 -23.71 18.68
C THR A 272 -0.68 -23.75 17.61
N ILE A 273 -1.90 -23.31 17.93
CA ILE A 273 -3.02 -23.38 16.99
C ILE A 273 -2.85 -22.41 15.81
N ALA A 274 -2.32 -21.21 16.06
CA ALA A 274 -2.01 -20.23 15.02
C ALA A 274 -0.92 -20.77 14.06
N ASP A 275 0.14 -21.36 14.60
CA ASP A 275 1.21 -21.95 13.78
C ASP A 275 0.73 -23.18 13.00
N GLN A 276 -0.15 -24.01 13.56
CA GLN A 276 -0.76 -25.14 12.85
C GLN A 276 -1.62 -24.66 11.67
N LEU A 277 -2.46 -23.64 11.90
CA LEU A 277 -3.29 -23.02 10.87
C LEU A 277 -2.44 -22.40 9.76
N ALA A 278 -1.41 -21.64 10.12
CA ALA A 278 -0.48 -21.03 9.17
C ALA A 278 0.25 -22.09 8.33
N ASN A 279 0.73 -23.17 8.96
CA ASN A 279 1.39 -24.27 8.26
C ASN A 279 0.48 -24.95 7.23
N GLU A 280 -0.78 -25.22 7.54
CA GLU A 280 -1.71 -25.86 6.60
C GLU A 280 -2.08 -24.92 5.44
N ILE A 281 -2.29 -23.62 5.72
CA ILE A 281 -2.53 -22.60 4.67
C ILE A 281 -1.33 -22.51 3.72
N MET A 282 -0.11 -22.45 4.27
CA MET A 282 1.12 -22.41 3.48
C MET A 282 1.30 -23.69 2.67
N GLN A 283 1.04 -24.86 3.25
CA GLN A 283 1.15 -26.13 2.55
C GLN A 283 0.13 -26.25 1.40
N CYS A 284 -1.07 -25.68 1.54
CA CYS A 284 -2.01 -25.54 0.42
C CYS A 284 -1.43 -24.74 -0.75
N GLY A 285 -0.66 -23.68 -0.46
CA GLY A 285 0.05 -22.90 -1.49
C GLY A 285 1.15 -23.71 -2.18
N ILE A 286 1.95 -24.43 -1.41
CA ILE A 286 3.04 -25.29 -1.92
C ILE A 286 2.47 -26.41 -2.81
N ASP A 287 1.45 -27.14 -2.34
CA ASP A 287 0.86 -28.25 -3.09
C ASP A 287 0.20 -27.75 -4.39
N TYR A 288 -0.47 -26.59 -4.35
CA TYR A 288 -1.05 -25.98 -5.55
C TYR A 288 0.03 -25.57 -6.56
N PHE A 289 1.12 -24.97 -6.08
CA PHE A 289 2.26 -24.56 -6.91
C PHE A 289 2.86 -25.77 -7.63
N ASN A 290 3.22 -26.82 -6.88
CA ASN A 290 3.87 -28.01 -7.44
C ASN A 290 2.97 -28.72 -8.45
N GLU A 291 1.70 -28.92 -8.12
CA GLU A 291 0.74 -29.56 -9.03
C GLU A 291 0.52 -28.72 -10.31
N SER A 292 0.44 -27.40 -10.18
CA SER A 292 0.24 -26.51 -11.34
C SER A 292 1.48 -26.46 -12.24
N GLN A 293 2.68 -26.52 -11.63
CA GLN A 293 3.94 -26.59 -12.35
C GLN A 293 4.13 -27.92 -13.07
N GLU A 294 3.80 -29.05 -12.45
CA GLU A 294 3.89 -30.39 -13.08
C GLU A 294 2.92 -30.55 -14.27
N ASN A 295 1.78 -29.85 -14.24
CA ASN A 295 0.75 -29.94 -15.27
C ASN A 295 0.84 -28.83 -16.34
N ASP A 296 1.92 -28.03 -16.38
CA ASP A 296 2.08 -26.88 -17.29
C ASP A 296 0.84 -25.96 -17.35
N SER A 297 0.25 -25.68 -16.18
CA SER A 297 -0.93 -24.82 -16.11
C SER A 297 -0.63 -23.38 -16.53
N SER A 298 -1.53 -22.78 -17.30
CA SER A 298 -1.48 -21.35 -17.66
C SER A 298 -1.83 -20.41 -16.51
N ASP A 299 -2.31 -20.93 -15.38
CA ASP A 299 -2.75 -20.13 -14.23
C ASP A 299 -1.56 -19.43 -13.54
N ASN A 300 -1.81 -18.29 -12.88
CA ASN A 300 -0.78 -17.63 -12.07
C ASN A 300 -0.60 -18.33 -10.71
N TYR A 301 -0.08 -19.57 -10.76
CA TYR A 301 0.09 -20.42 -9.59
C TYR A 301 1.16 -19.90 -8.62
N LEU A 302 2.16 -19.17 -9.13
CA LEU A 302 3.18 -18.51 -8.32
C LEU A 302 2.58 -17.39 -7.45
N GLU A 303 1.77 -16.49 -8.04
CA GLU A 303 1.07 -15.45 -7.27
C GLU A 303 0.09 -16.06 -6.24
N SER A 304 -0.61 -17.13 -6.63
CA SER A 304 -1.55 -17.84 -5.76
C SER A 304 -0.85 -18.44 -4.54
N ALA A 305 0.30 -19.08 -4.75
CA ALA A 305 1.15 -19.60 -3.67
C ALA A 305 1.66 -18.47 -2.78
N GLN A 306 2.18 -17.39 -3.36
CA GLN A 306 2.63 -16.21 -2.61
C GLN A 306 1.53 -15.61 -1.74
N LYS A 307 0.29 -15.55 -2.25
CA LYS A 307 -0.85 -15.02 -1.50
C LYS A 307 -1.15 -15.86 -0.25
N LEU A 308 -1.19 -17.19 -0.38
CA LEU A 308 -1.39 -18.08 0.77
C LEU A 308 -0.23 -17.98 1.77
N THR A 309 1.02 -17.92 1.29
CA THR A 309 2.19 -17.79 2.17
C THR A 309 2.20 -16.44 2.90
N LYS A 310 1.76 -15.34 2.27
CA LYS A 310 1.57 -14.03 2.94
C LYS A 310 0.49 -14.08 4.02
N ILE A 311 -0.59 -14.86 3.83
CA ILE A 311 -1.61 -15.07 4.87
C ILE A 311 -1.00 -15.88 6.02
N ALA A 312 -0.27 -16.94 5.71
CA ALA A 312 0.40 -17.77 6.71
C ALA A 312 1.41 -16.98 7.55
N ASP A 313 2.25 -16.13 6.94
CA ASP A 313 3.22 -15.28 7.66
C ASP A 313 2.55 -14.32 8.65
N ARG A 314 1.39 -13.76 8.28
CA ARG A 314 0.60 -12.88 9.17
C ARG A 314 -0.02 -13.62 10.36
N ILE A 315 -0.41 -14.88 10.16
CA ILE A 315 -1.04 -15.71 11.20
C ILE A 315 0.03 -16.32 12.13
N ALA A 316 1.17 -16.71 11.56
CA ALA A 316 2.24 -17.38 12.29
C ALA A 316 2.71 -16.52 13.47
N VAL A 317 2.97 -17.19 14.59
CA VAL A 317 3.44 -16.57 15.83
C VAL A 317 4.83 -17.08 16.16
N GLY A 318 5.05 -18.39 16.06
CA GLY A 318 6.32 -19.02 16.34
C GLY A 318 7.38 -18.72 15.30
N LYS A 319 8.62 -18.56 15.80
CA LYS A 319 9.78 -18.24 14.99
C LYS A 319 9.97 -19.23 13.83
N LEU A 320 9.88 -20.53 14.09
CA LEU A 320 10.06 -21.57 13.06
C LEU A 320 9.06 -21.44 11.90
N THR A 321 7.78 -21.24 12.20
CA THR A 321 6.74 -21.11 11.16
C THR A 321 6.87 -19.78 10.40
N LYS A 322 7.21 -18.69 11.10
CA LYS A 322 7.49 -17.39 10.45
C LYS A 322 8.70 -17.47 9.53
N ASP A 323 9.80 -18.03 10.00
CA ASP A 323 11.02 -18.15 9.22
C ASP A 323 10.75 -19.03 7.99
N ARG A 324 10.04 -20.16 8.15
CA ARG A 324 9.59 -20.99 7.03
C ARG A 324 8.73 -20.23 6.01
N ALA A 325 7.79 -19.39 6.46
CA ALA A 325 6.95 -18.60 5.58
C ALA A 325 7.76 -17.53 4.81
N LYS A 326 8.71 -16.88 5.48
CA LYS A 326 9.63 -15.91 4.85
C LYS A 326 10.55 -16.56 3.84
N ASP A 327 11.15 -17.69 4.19
CA ASP A 327 12.02 -18.46 3.29
C ASP A 327 11.22 -18.92 2.06
N SER A 328 9.99 -19.41 2.27
CA SER A 328 9.11 -19.79 1.16
C SER A 328 8.74 -18.61 0.27
N LEU A 329 8.53 -17.41 0.82
CA LEU A 329 8.30 -16.19 0.03
C LEU A 329 9.54 -15.79 -0.77
N ALA A 330 10.72 -15.87 -0.17
CA ALA A 330 11.98 -15.58 -0.86
C ALA A 330 12.20 -16.53 -2.04
N SER A 331 12.01 -17.84 -1.84
CA SER A 331 12.10 -18.82 -2.93
C SER A 331 11.07 -18.59 -4.03
N LEU A 332 9.82 -18.23 -3.69
CA LEU A 332 8.80 -17.90 -4.69
C LEU A 332 9.15 -16.63 -5.47
N GLU A 333 9.80 -15.65 -4.85
CA GLU A 333 10.26 -14.44 -5.56
C GLU A 333 11.45 -14.75 -6.48
N GLU A 334 12.41 -15.58 -6.05
CA GLU A 334 13.49 -16.06 -6.93
C GLU A 334 12.95 -16.82 -8.15
N MET A 335 11.94 -17.66 -7.94
CA MET A 335 11.29 -18.40 -9.04
C MET A 335 10.56 -17.47 -10.01
N LYS A 336 10.04 -16.33 -9.55
CA LYS A 336 9.41 -15.32 -10.40
C LYS A 336 10.42 -14.70 -11.37
N ASP A 337 11.62 -14.42 -10.90
CA ASP A 337 12.69 -13.80 -11.70
C ASP A 337 13.44 -14.81 -12.58
N LYS A 338 13.29 -16.12 -12.34
CA LYS A 338 13.95 -17.18 -13.13
C LYS A 338 13.66 -17.08 -14.64
N SER A 339 12.42 -16.76 -15.03
CA SER A 339 12.05 -16.60 -16.45
C SER A 339 12.75 -15.39 -17.09
N LEU A 340 12.86 -14.28 -16.35
CA LEU A 340 13.62 -13.11 -16.78
C LEU A 340 15.11 -13.44 -16.89
N LEU A 341 15.68 -14.14 -15.90
CA LEU A 341 17.09 -14.57 -15.93
C LEU A 341 17.38 -15.45 -17.15
N GLN A 342 16.58 -16.48 -17.41
CA GLN A 342 16.73 -17.35 -18.58
C GLN A 342 16.64 -16.57 -19.91
N THR A 343 15.78 -15.56 -19.96
CA THR A 343 15.67 -14.68 -21.13
C THR A 343 16.95 -13.85 -21.31
N VAL A 344 17.47 -13.26 -20.22
CA VAL A 344 18.74 -12.52 -20.24
C VAL A 344 19.89 -13.41 -20.67
N GLU A 345 20.00 -14.63 -20.12
CA GLU A 345 21.00 -15.63 -20.49
C GLU A 345 20.93 -15.99 -21.99
N LEU A 346 19.71 -16.22 -22.52
CA LEU A 346 19.51 -16.47 -23.95
C LEU A 346 20.00 -15.29 -24.80
N LEU A 347 19.58 -14.06 -24.47
CA LEU A 347 19.99 -12.87 -25.21
C LEU A 347 21.51 -12.65 -25.15
N GLN A 348 22.12 -12.87 -23.98
CA GLN A 348 23.56 -12.78 -23.79
C GLN A 348 24.29 -13.82 -24.65
N SER A 349 23.80 -15.07 -24.69
CA SER A 349 24.40 -16.13 -25.52
C SER A 349 24.41 -15.78 -27.02
N VAL A 350 23.37 -15.09 -27.51
CA VAL A 350 23.29 -14.61 -28.90
C VAL A 350 24.34 -13.53 -29.15
N LYS A 351 24.50 -12.60 -28.21
CA LYS A 351 25.53 -11.55 -28.28
C LYS A 351 26.94 -12.16 -28.26
N ASP A 352 27.23 -13.06 -27.34
CA ASP A 352 28.54 -13.71 -27.21
C ASP A 352 28.91 -14.49 -28.48
N ALA A 353 27.94 -15.22 -29.06
CA ALA A 353 28.14 -15.93 -30.32
C ALA A 353 28.49 -14.97 -31.47
N TYR A 354 27.79 -13.83 -31.57
CA TYR A 354 28.06 -12.83 -32.59
C TYR A 354 29.44 -12.20 -32.41
N GLU A 355 29.79 -11.77 -31.19
CA GLU A 355 31.09 -11.14 -30.90
C GLU A 355 32.25 -12.12 -31.13
N THR A 356 32.05 -13.41 -30.82
CA THR A 356 33.02 -14.48 -31.12
C THR A 356 33.21 -14.65 -32.63
N ASN A 357 32.12 -14.68 -33.39
CA ASN A 357 32.18 -14.75 -34.84
C ASN A 357 32.85 -13.51 -35.45
N GLU A 358 32.51 -12.32 -34.97
CA GLU A 358 33.13 -11.06 -35.37
C GLU A 358 34.65 -11.10 -35.14
N ALA A 359 35.08 -11.45 -33.92
CA ALA A 359 36.50 -11.54 -33.59
C ALA A 359 37.23 -12.57 -34.49
N THR A 360 36.59 -13.70 -34.78
CA THR A 360 37.15 -14.74 -35.65
C THR A 360 37.30 -14.25 -37.08
N ILE A 361 36.26 -13.63 -37.65
CA ILE A 361 36.28 -13.09 -39.01
C ILE A 361 37.35 -11.98 -39.12
N ARG A 362 37.39 -11.05 -38.16
CA ARG A 362 38.39 -9.97 -38.14
C ARG A 362 39.82 -10.51 -38.02
N ARG A 363 40.02 -11.58 -37.24
CA ARG A 363 41.33 -12.27 -37.15
C ARG A 363 41.72 -12.91 -38.48
N GLN A 364 40.80 -13.59 -39.17
CA GLN A 364 41.05 -14.18 -40.48
C GLN A 364 41.37 -13.13 -41.53
N VAL A 365 40.67 -11.99 -41.52
CA VAL A 365 40.96 -10.84 -42.40
C VAL A 365 42.38 -10.32 -42.16
N LYS A 366 42.76 -10.12 -40.90
CA LYS A 366 44.12 -9.68 -40.55
C LYS A 366 45.19 -10.69 -40.97
N GLU A 367 44.93 -11.98 -40.79
CA GLU A 367 45.84 -13.05 -41.21
C GLU A 367 46.02 -13.05 -42.74
N LEU A 368 44.96 -12.82 -43.51
CA LEU A 368 45.03 -12.65 -44.96
C LEU A 368 45.84 -11.41 -45.37
N GLU A 369 45.69 -10.29 -44.68
CA GLU A 369 46.50 -9.07 -44.92
C GLU A 369 48.01 -9.31 -44.70
N GLU A 370 48.35 -10.20 -43.77
CA GLU A 370 49.74 -10.52 -43.41
C GLU A 370 50.35 -11.65 -44.26
N THR A 371 49.53 -12.56 -44.80
CA THR A 371 50.00 -13.80 -45.47
C THR A 371 49.81 -13.80 -46.98
N ASP A 372 48.80 -13.11 -47.53
CA ASP A 372 48.55 -13.07 -48.97
C ASP A 372 49.52 -12.11 -49.68
N VAL A 373 50.32 -12.66 -50.61
CA VAL A 373 51.37 -11.92 -51.32
C VAL A 373 50.81 -10.82 -52.22
N GLU A 374 49.65 -11.05 -52.86
CA GLU A 374 49.05 -10.07 -53.76
C GLU A 374 48.42 -8.90 -53.00
N ILE A 375 47.85 -9.15 -51.81
CA ILE A 375 47.37 -8.08 -50.91
C ILE A 375 48.54 -7.25 -50.38
N ARG A 376 49.62 -7.90 -49.93
CA ARG A 376 50.83 -7.21 -49.41
C ARG A 376 51.54 -6.34 -50.44
N LEU A 377 51.56 -6.78 -51.70
CA LEU A 377 52.13 -6.03 -52.81
C LEU A 377 51.19 -4.95 -53.37
N GLY A 378 49.99 -4.79 -52.78
CA GLY A 378 48.99 -3.79 -53.20
C GLY A 378 48.28 -4.11 -54.52
N MET A 379 48.36 -5.36 -54.99
CA MET A 379 47.74 -5.83 -56.23
C MET A 379 46.28 -6.25 -56.03
N LYS A 380 45.89 -6.60 -54.80
CA LYS A 380 44.51 -6.88 -54.37
C LYS A 380 44.17 -6.12 -53.10
N SER A 381 42.89 -5.86 -52.87
CA SER A 381 42.37 -5.24 -51.65
C SER A 381 41.21 -6.04 -51.07
N ILE A 382 41.05 -5.99 -49.75
CA ILE A 382 39.95 -6.65 -49.05
C ILE A 382 38.69 -5.78 -49.18
N ASN A 383 37.60 -6.40 -49.62
CA ASN A 383 36.29 -5.74 -49.63
C ASN A 383 35.75 -5.64 -48.20
N GLN A 384 35.99 -4.50 -47.55
CA GLN A 384 35.54 -4.25 -46.18
C GLN A 384 34.01 -4.30 -46.02
N SER A 385 33.25 -3.94 -47.06
CA SER A 385 31.78 -4.07 -47.01
C SER A 385 31.35 -5.53 -46.94
N ALA A 386 31.99 -6.42 -47.70
CA ALA A 386 31.72 -7.86 -47.63
C ALA A 386 32.12 -8.47 -46.28
N VAL A 387 33.18 -7.96 -45.64
CA VAL A 387 33.58 -8.35 -44.28
C VAL A 387 32.48 -7.98 -43.28
N GLU A 388 32.00 -6.74 -43.31
CA GLU A 388 30.92 -6.29 -42.42
C GLU A 388 29.60 -7.04 -42.69
N ASP A 389 29.27 -7.35 -43.96
CA ASP A 389 28.12 -8.18 -44.31
C ASP A 389 28.23 -9.61 -43.79
N ASN A 390 29.43 -10.21 -43.84
CA ASN A 390 29.70 -11.54 -43.28
C ASN A 390 29.58 -11.55 -41.75
N ILE A 391 30.08 -10.51 -41.08
CA ILE A 391 29.93 -10.35 -39.63
C ILE A 391 28.45 -10.22 -39.28
N LYS A 392 27.73 -9.34 -39.96
CA LYS A 392 26.31 -9.08 -39.72
C LYS A 392 25.42 -10.31 -39.96
N ASN A 393 25.80 -11.20 -40.88
CA ASN A 393 25.09 -12.44 -41.18
C ASN A 393 25.72 -13.69 -40.57
N SER A 394 26.66 -13.54 -39.63
CA SER A 394 27.37 -14.66 -38.99
C SER A 394 26.47 -15.50 -38.06
N ILE A 395 25.30 -14.98 -37.70
CA ILE A 395 24.31 -15.64 -36.83
C ILE A 395 23.08 -16.05 -37.66
N ASN A 396 22.52 -17.22 -37.35
CA ASN A 396 21.23 -17.65 -37.90
C ASN A 396 20.09 -16.84 -37.28
N TRP A 397 19.90 -15.61 -37.76
CA TRP A 397 18.89 -14.69 -37.23
C TRP A 397 17.45 -15.19 -37.34
N LYS A 398 17.17 -16.09 -38.29
CA LYS A 398 15.84 -16.73 -38.40
C LYS A 398 15.55 -17.59 -37.18
N GLU A 399 16.52 -18.39 -36.75
CA GLU A 399 16.39 -19.26 -35.58
C GLU A 399 16.35 -18.46 -34.27
N VAL A 400 17.20 -17.43 -34.15
CA VAL A 400 17.13 -16.45 -33.05
C VAL A 400 15.74 -15.84 -32.97
N ASN A 401 15.18 -15.35 -34.08
CA ASN A 401 13.85 -14.76 -34.10
C ASN A 401 12.73 -15.75 -33.68
N ASN A 402 12.87 -17.03 -34.03
CA ASN A 402 11.93 -18.06 -33.58
C ASN A 402 12.00 -18.27 -32.06
N LEU A 403 13.22 -18.34 -31.50
CA LEU A 403 13.44 -18.46 -30.06
C LEU A 403 12.91 -17.24 -29.30
N LEU A 404 13.19 -16.03 -29.81
CA LEU A 404 12.69 -14.80 -29.21
C LEU A 404 11.15 -14.78 -29.14
N ASN A 405 10.46 -15.15 -30.22
CA ASN A 405 9.00 -15.20 -30.21
C ASN A 405 8.44 -16.27 -29.25
N ALA A 406 9.16 -17.37 -29.03
CA ALA A 406 8.74 -18.43 -28.12
C ALA A 406 8.90 -18.02 -26.64
N VAL A 407 9.96 -17.26 -26.31
CA VAL A 407 10.29 -16.89 -24.92
C VAL A 407 9.66 -15.54 -24.52
N LEU A 408 9.51 -14.61 -25.47
CA LEU A 408 9.04 -13.24 -25.24
C LEU A 408 7.66 -12.99 -25.85
N ASP A 409 6.67 -13.79 -25.44
CA ASP A 409 5.27 -13.53 -25.71
C ASP A 409 4.71 -12.37 -24.85
N ASP A 410 3.45 -12.01 -25.06
CA ASP A 410 2.83 -10.87 -24.36
C ASP A 410 2.78 -11.07 -22.84
N ASN A 411 2.56 -12.30 -22.36
CA ASN A 411 2.49 -12.63 -20.93
C ASN A 411 3.88 -12.58 -20.27
N SER A 412 4.90 -13.11 -20.95
CA SER A 412 6.29 -13.03 -20.50
C SER A 412 6.76 -11.58 -20.39
N LEU A 413 6.40 -10.72 -21.35
CA LEU A 413 6.75 -9.30 -21.30
C LEU A 413 6.10 -8.56 -20.11
N GLU A 414 4.84 -8.89 -19.77
CA GLU A 414 4.18 -8.37 -18.56
C GLU A 414 4.90 -8.84 -17.29
N LYS A 415 5.24 -10.13 -17.20
CA LYS A 415 5.99 -10.69 -16.06
C LYS A 415 7.37 -10.05 -15.89
N ILE A 416 8.09 -9.82 -17.00
CA ILE A 416 9.37 -9.11 -16.99
C ILE A 416 9.17 -7.69 -16.47
N LYS A 417 8.11 -7.00 -16.88
CA LYS A 417 7.81 -5.64 -16.41
C LYS A 417 7.56 -5.59 -14.90
N ASP A 418 6.81 -6.57 -14.40
CA ASP A 418 6.41 -6.73 -12.99
C ASP A 418 7.50 -7.31 -12.08
N SER A 419 8.65 -7.67 -12.64
CA SER A 419 9.81 -8.10 -11.85
C SER A 419 10.32 -6.94 -10.99
N SER A 420 10.63 -7.25 -9.73
CA SER A 420 11.32 -6.35 -8.81
C SER A 420 12.83 -6.30 -9.04
N ASN A 421 13.39 -7.17 -9.90
CA ASN A 421 14.82 -7.20 -10.17
C ASN A 421 15.21 -6.14 -11.20
N HIS A 422 15.47 -4.93 -10.71
CA HIS A 422 15.84 -3.79 -11.55
C HIS A 422 17.13 -4.00 -12.37
N GLN A 423 18.06 -4.81 -11.86
CA GLN A 423 19.30 -5.11 -12.57
C GLN A 423 19.03 -5.98 -13.80
N LEU A 424 18.33 -7.11 -13.62
CA LEU A 424 18.00 -8.00 -14.74
C LEU A 424 17.12 -7.30 -15.78
N LYS A 425 16.20 -6.41 -15.37
CA LYS A 425 15.42 -5.60 -16.33
C LYS A 425 16.30 -4.67 -17.15
N ALA A 426 17.29 -4.04 -16.53
CA ALA A 426 18.24 -3.18 -17.23
C ALA A 426 19.09 -3.98 -18.24
N GLU A 427 19.61 -5.14 -17.84
CA GLU A 427 20.36 -6.06 -18.71
C GLU A 427 19.50 -6.55 -19.89
N PHE A 428 18.24 -6.92 -19.64
CA PHE A 428 17.27 -7.26 -20.68
C PHE A 428 17.08 -6.11 -21.70
N ILE A 429 16.88 -4.88 -21.22
CA ILE A 429 16.72 -3.70 -22.09
C ILE A 429 18.00 -3.43 -22.90
N GLU A 430 19.18 -3.56 -22.29
CA GLU A 430 20.45 -3.36 -22.98
C GLU A 430 20.64 -4.38 -24.10
N LEU A 431 20.44 -5.66 -23.79
CA LEU A 431 20.59 -6.75 -24.75
C LEU A 431 19.58 -6.68 -25.89
N THR A 432 18.31 -6.39 -25.60
CA THR A 432 17.30 -6.23 -26.66
C THR A 432 17.63 -5.06 -27.60
N ASN A 433 18.14 -3.94 -27.08
CA ASN A 433 18.62 -2.83 -27.91
C ASN A 433 19.88 -3.21 -28.71
N TRP A 434 20.82 -3.96 -28.12
CA TRP A 434 21.98 -4.46 -28.82
C TRP A 434 21.57 -5.34 -30.02
N LEU A 435 20.64 -6.30 -29.81
CA LEU A 435 20.12 -7.15 -30.88
C LEU A 435 19.46 -6.33 -31.99
N LYS A 436 18.72 -5.27 -31.63
CA LYS A 436 18.09 -4.37 -32.61
C LYS A 436 19.11 -3.68 -33.53
N GLU A 437 20.27 -3.30 -33.00
CA GLU A 437 21.34 -2.62 -33.75
C GLU A 437 22.17 -3.58 -34.62
N HIS A 438 22.39 -4.81 -34.16
CA HIS A 438 23.30 -5.76 -34.81
C HIS A 438 22.61 -6.80 -35.71
N SER A 439 21.31 -7.06 -35.51
CA SER A 439 20.59 -8.05 -36.31
C SER A 439 20.36 -7.63 -37.76
N SER A 440 20.58 -8.54 -38.71
CA SER A 440 20.19 -8.33 -40.11
C SER A 440 18.68 -8.48 -40.35
N SER A 441 17.92 -9.03 -39.39
CA SER A 441 16.47 -9.19 -39.44
C SER A 441 15.82 -8.71 -38.14
N ASN A 442 15.83 -7.40 -37.92
CA ASN A 442 15.44 -6.79 -36.65
C ASN A 442 13.92 -6.53 -36.48
N SER A 443 13.07 -6.97 -37.42
CA SER A 443 11.63 -6.72 -37.37
C SER A 443 10.96 -7.34 -36.13
N THR A 444 11.32 -8.58 -35.79
CA THR A 444 10.84 -9.30 -34.62
C THR A 444 11.21 -8.59 -33.32
N ILE A 445 12.49 -8.30 -33.11
CA ILE A 445 12.95 -7.61 -31.88
C ILE A 445 12.38 -6.20 -31.77
N ASN A 446 12.20 -5.49 -32.90
CA ASN A 446 11.53 -4.18 -32.91
C ASN A 446 10.07 -4.29 -32.44
N ASN A 447 9.35 -5.33 -32.84
CA ASN A 447 7.99 -5.57 -32.37
C ASN A 447 7.94 -5.88 -30.87
N ILE A 448 8.83 -6.75 -30.38
CA ILE A 448 8.96 -7.09 -28.96
C ILE A 448 9.23 -5.81 -28.12
N ILE A 449 10.22 -5.01 -28.51
CA ILE A 449 10.54 -3.74 -27.83
C ILE A 449 9.34 -2.78 -27.87
N SER A 450 8.63 -2.68 -29.00
CA SER A 450 7.45 -1.84 -29.14
C SER A 450 6.31 -2.29 -28.23
N LYS A 451 6.10 -3.60 -28.06
CA LYS A 451 5.12 -4.16 -27.12
C LYS A 451 5.53 -3.84 -25.67
N TYR A 452 6.77 -4.13 -25.30
CA TYR A 452 7.30 -3.88 -23.95
C TYR A 452 7.18 -2.40 -23.52
N LYS A 453 7.37 -1.47 -24.46
CA LYS A 453 7.21 -0.02 -24.26
C LYS A 453 5.79 0.43 -23.92
N LYS A 454 4.78 -0.35 -24.32
CA LYS A 454 3.36 -0.03 -24.09
C LYS A 454 2.86 -0.57 -22.75
N ILE A 455 3.54 -1.54 -22.16
CA ILE A 455 3.18 -2.11 -20.86
C ILE A 455 3.55 -1.09 -19.77
N PRO A 456 2.59 -0.61 -18.97
CA PRO A 456 2.88 0.32 -17.88
C PRO A 456 3.60 -0.41 -16.73
N PRO A 457 4.67 0.16 -16.15
CA PRO A 457 5.31 -0.41 -14.97
C PRO A 457 4.46 -0.16 -13.72
N LYS A 458 4.55 -1.06 -12.74
CA LYS A 458 3.93 -0.87 -11.43
C LYS A 458 4.76 0.09 -10.57
N LEU A 459 4.41 1.37 -10.63
CA LEU A 459 5.06 2.41 -9.81
C LEU A 459 4.46 2.43 -8.41
N SER A 460 5.32 2.54 -7.38
CA SER A 460 4.89 2.71 -5.98
C SER A 460 4.78 4.18 -5.56
N PHE A 461 4.61 5.07 -6.53
CA PHE A 461 4.45 6.50 -6.34
C PHE A 461 3.63 7.11 -7.48
N GLU A 462 2.95 8.20 -7.17
CA GLU A 462 2.20 9.01 -8.12
C GLU A 462 2.94 10.33 -8.36
N ILE A 463 3.09 10.74 -9.62
CA ILE A 463 3.67 12.05 -9.99
C ILE A 463 2.56 13.10 -9.97
N LEU A 464 2.65 14.05 -9.05
CA LEU A 464 1.65 15.12 -8.87
C LEU A 464 1.95 16.32 -9.76
N SER A 465 3.22 16.72 -9.85
CA SER A 465 3.66 17.85 -10.67
C SER A 465 5.16 17.78 -10.95
N SER A 466 5.66 18.67 -11.80
CA SER A 466 7.09 18.75 -12.09
C SER A 466 7.56 20.17 -12.36
N GLU A 467 8.77 20.47 -11.93
CA GLU A 467 9.43 21.77 -12.06
C GLU A 467 10.79 21.63 -12.75
N ILE A 468 11.05 22.53 -13.70
CA ILE A 468 12.34 22.59 -14.39
C ILE A 468 13.33 23.31 -13.48
N THR A 469 14.50 22.73 -13.29
CA THR A 469 15.58 23.34 -12.50
C THR A 469 16.71 23.78 -13.41
N ASN A 470 17.42 24.85 -13.04
CA ASN A 470 18.62 25.32 -13.71
C ASN A 470 19.68 25.68 -12.67
N THR A 471 20.96 25.66 -13.08
CA THR A 471 22.07 26.20 -12.30
C THR A 471 21.69 27.61 -11.82
N ASP A 472 21.61 27.76 -10.49
CA ASP A 472 21.32 29.01 -9.77
C ASP A 472 19.87 29.53 -9.84
N ASN A 473 18.88 28.73 -10.27
CA ASN A 473 17.47 29.12 -10.39
C ASN A 473 17.24 30.41 -11.20
N ASN A 474 18.18 30.74 -12.10
CA ASN A 474 18.07 31.88 -12.99
C ASN A 474 17.06 31.60 -14.11
N PRO A 475 16.47 32.66 -14.71
CA PRO A 475 15.64 32.53 -15.91
C PRO A 475 16.37 31.75 -17.01
N LEU A 476 15.60 31.04 -17.84
CA LEU A 476 16.11 30.15 -18.89
C LEU A 476 16.63 30.89 -20.12
N TYR A 477 17.58 31.80 -19.90
CA TYR A 477 18.29 32.51 -20.95
C TYR A 477 19.61 31.82 -21.30
N THR A 478 20.02 31.88 -22.57
CA THR A 478 21.26 31.27 -23.07
C THR A 478 22.50 31.69 -22.29
N LYS A 479 22.52 32.89 -21.69
CA LYS A 479 23.66 33.33 -20.88
C LYS A 479 23.72 32.75 -19.46
N PHE A 480 22.62 32.21 -18.94
CA PHE A 480 22.53 31.67 -17.58
C PHE A 480 22.42 30.15 -17.54
N VAL A 481 21.83 29.54 -18.56
CA VAL A 481 21.61 28.09 -18.59
C VAL A 481 22.95 27.37 -18.72
N ARG A 482 23.28 26.53 -17.75
CA ARG A 482 24.42 25.61 -17.81
C ARG A 482 23.93 24.18 -17.82
N TYR A 483 23.17 23.82 -16.78
CA TYR A 483 22.50 22.53 -16.65
C TYR A 483 21.00 22.73 -16.46
N ILE A 484 20.19 21.96 -17.18
CA ILE A 484 18.74 21.90 -16.96
C ILE A 484 18.41 20.55 -16.34
N GLY A 485 17.75 20.54 -15.18
CA GLY A 485 17.24 19.35 -14.49
C GLY A 485 15.72 19.36 -14.35
N LEU A 486 15.20 18.37 -13.61
CA LEU A 486 13.76 18.20 -13.41
C LEU A 486 13.48 17.70 -11.99
N ASN A 487 12.67 18.42 -11.24
CA ASN A 487 12.14 17.95 -9.98
C ASN A 487 10.74 17.39 -10.20
N LEU A 488 10.48 16.17 -9.74
CA LEU A 488 9.15 15.55 -9.73
C LEU A 488 8.58 15.61 -8.33
N ASN A 489 7.45 16.27 -8.14
CA ASN A 489 6.71 16.22 -6.88
C ASN A 489 5.82 14.98 -6.89
N ILE A 490 5.92 14.17 -5.83
CA ILE A 490 5.33 12.83 -5.80
C ILE A 490 4.52 12.56 -4.53
N LYS A 491 3.66 11.55 -4.60
CA LYS A 491 3.02 10.91 -3.45
C LYS A 491 3.46 9.44 -3.42
N VAL A 492 4.03 8.98 -2.30
CA VAL A 492 4.56 7.63 -2.15
C VAL A 492 3.51 6.68 -1.62
N GLU A 493 3.36 5.52 -2.25
CA GLU A 493 2.50 4.41 -1.79
C GLU A 493 3.31 3.38 -0.98
N SER A 494 4.51 3.05 -1.42
CA SER A 494 5.45 2.17 -0.72
C SER A 494 6.91 2.49 -1.07
N PRO A 495 7.88 2.23 -0.18
CA PRO A 495 9.27 2.57 -0.42
C PRO A 495 9.86 1.65 -1.50
N THR A 496 10.74 2.20 -2.33
CA THR A 496 11.30 1.47 -3.48
C THR A 496 12.59 2.15 -3.99
N SER A 497 13.33 1.46 -4.85
CA SER A 497 14.45 2.02 -5.63
C SER A 497 14.08 2.01 -7.11
N VAL A 498 14.30 3.12 -7.82
CA VAL A 498 13.85 3.26 -9.22
C VAL A 498 14.95 3.80 -10.11
N ASN A 499 15.15 3.13 -11.25
CA ASN A 499 16.04 3.58 -12.32
C ASN A 499 15.26 4.46 -13.30
N PHE A 500 15.60 5.74 -13.34
CA PHE A 500 15.05 6.73 -14.26
C PHE A 500 15.95 6.92 -15.47
N TYR A 501 15.35 6.91 -16.66
CA TYR A 501 16.02 7.26 -17.91
C TYR A 501 15.46 8.57 -18.45
N LEU A 502 16.34 9.46 -18.91
CA LEU A 502 15.97 10.83 -19.29
C LEU A 502 16.33 11.08 -20.76
N LYS A 503 15.41 11.70 -21.50
CA LYS A 503 15.69 12.30 -22.82
C LYS A 503 15.52 13.81 -22.76
N TYR A 504 16.59 14.52 -23.10
CA TYR A 504 16.57 15.96 -23.34
C TYR A 504 16.45 16.19 -24.85
N ILE A 505 15.27 16.64 -25.28
CA ILE A 505 14.91 16.77 -26.68
C ILE A 505 14.98 18.23 -27.09
N ASN A 506 15.75 18.49 -28.14
CA ASN A 506 15.90 19.81 -28.77
C ASN A 506 14.63 20.21 -29.56
N PRO A 507 14.49 21.50 -29.95
CA PRO A 507 13.38 21.97 -30.77
C PRO A 507 13.23 21.26 -32.12
N ASP A 508 14.34 20.76 -32.67
CA ASP A 508 14.36 19.99 -33.92
C ASP A 508 14.05 18.50 -33.73
N GLY A 509 13.71 18.07 -32.50
CA GLY A 509 13.43 16.68 -32.16
C GLY A 509 14.68 15.82 -31.88
N SER A 510 15.89 16.35 -32.07
CA SER A 510 17.11 15.61 -31.77
C SER A 510 17.33 15.42 -30.27
N ILE A 511 17.80 14.25 -29.86
CA ILE A 511 18.10 13.94 -28.46
C ILE A 511 19.51 14.43 -28.14
N LYS A 512 19.66 15.22 -27.08
CA LYS A 512 20.97 15.59 -26.53
C LYS A 512 21.59 14.38 -25.84
N ARG A 513 22.64 13.80 -26.41
CA ARG A 513 23.36 12.67 -25.82
C ARG A 513 24.85 12.75 -26.13
N ASN A 514 25.65 12.07 -25.33
CA ASN A 514 27.07 11.84 -25.58
C ASN A 514 27.28 10.35 -25.77
N SER A 515 27.72 9.93 -26.96
CA SER A 515 27.86 8.51 -27.32
C SER A 515 28.78 7.71 -26.40
N LYS A 516 29.68 8.36 -25.65
CA LYS A 516 30.61 7.68 -24.72
C LYS A 516 30.04 7.40 -23.34
N ILE A 517 29.03 8.15 -22.89
CA ILE A 517 28.53 8.09 -21.51
C ILE A 517 27.01 7.93 -21.41
N SER A 518 26.27 8.26 -22.47
CA SER A 518 24.82 8.20 -22.47
C SER A 518 24.33 6.79 -22.79
N PRO A 519 23.37 6.25 -22.03
CA PRO A 519 22.71 5.00 -22.39
C PRO A 519 22.15 5.04 -23.82
N ILE A 520 22.06 3.89 -24.48
CA ILE A 520 21.51 3.78 -25.83
C ILE A 520 20.08 4.35 -25.84
N GLY A 521 19.82 5.30 -26.74
CA GLY A 521 18.50 5.94 -26.87
C GLY A 521 18.16 7.02 -25.83
N TYR A 522 19.02 7.26 -24.84
CA TYR A 522 18.78 8.26 -23.77
C TYR A 522 19.87 9.32 -23.70
N SER A 523 19.58 10.40 -22.98
CA SER A 523 20.57 11.40 -22.60
C SER A 523 21.38 10.90 -21.41
N GLN A 524 20.71 10.43 -20.36
CA GLN A 524 21.33 9.92 -19.13
C GLN A 524 20.36 9.01 -18.37
N SER A 525 20.87 8.33 -17.35
CA SER A 525 20.08 7.58 -16.37
C SER A 525 20.51 7.90 -14.93
N THR A 526 19.63 7.65 -13.97
CA THR A 526 19.92 7.80 -12.54
C THR A 526 19.06 6.86 -11.70
N THR A 527 19.62 6.31 -10.63
CA THR A 527 18.88 5.53 -9.64
C THR A 527 18.49 6.42 -8.46
N LYS A 528 17.25 6.32 -7.99
CA LYS A 528 16.76 7.07 -6.84
C LYS A 528 16.03 6.16 -5.86
N GLU A 529 16.46 6.25 -4.61
CA GLU A 529 15.78 5.64 -3.47
C GLU A 529 14.60 6.53 -3.03
N ILE A 530 13.40 5.95 -3.00
CA ILE A 530 12.15 6.60 -2.62
C ILE A 530 11.71 6.05 -1.27
N LYS A 531 11.67 6.92 -0.26
CA LYS A 531 11.24 6.58 1.10
C LYS A 531 9.80 7.04 1.32
N ASN A 532 9.16 6.53 2.39
CA ASN A 532 7.76 6.87 2.70
C ASN A 532 7.51 8.39 2.88
N ASP A 533 8.53 9.13 3.29
CA ASP A 533 8.47 10.58 3.53
C ASP A 533 8.97 11.42 2.34
N SER A 534 9.43 10.78 1.25
CA SER A 534 9.88 11.48 0.05
C SER A 534 8.74 12.25 -0.60
N LYS A 535 8.94 13.56 -0.79
CA LYS A 535 7.98 14.46 -1.46
C LYS A 535 8.39 14.85 -2.87
N THR A 536 9.69 14.81 -3.14
CA THR A 536 10.27 15.26 -4.40
C THR A 536 11.38 14.31 -4.83
N ILE A 537 11.43 13.99 -6.13
CA ILE A 537 12.54 13.29 -6.77
C ILE A 537 13.32 14.32 -7.60
N GLU A 538 14.57 14.56 -7.24
CA GLU A 538 15.46 15.46 -7.97
C GLU A 538 16.21 14.68 -9.06
N LEU A 539 15.81 14.88 -10.32
CA LEU A 539 16.47 14.26 -11.46
C LEU A 539 17.62 15.16 -11.96
N PRO A 540 18.82 14.58 -12.19
CA PRO A 540 20.02 15.32 -12.48
C PRO A 540 19.88 16.12 -13.78
N GLY A 541 20.57 17.26 -13.82
CA GLY A 541 20.56 18.12 -14.99
C GLY A 541 21.49 17.66 -16.10
N TRP A 542 21.11 17.90 -17.36
CA TRP A 542 21.99 17.75 -18.51
C TRP A 542 22.56 19.10 -18.93
N GLY A 543 23.81 19.17 -19.40
CA GLY A 543 24.41 20.46 -19.67
C GLY A 543 25.92 20.48 -19.80
N ASN A 544 26.49 21.67 -19.66
CA ASN A 544 27.92 21.92 -19.65
C ASN A 544 28.24 23.02 -18.61
N ALA A 545 29.31 22.81 -17.84
CA ALA A 545 29.66 23.70 -16.73
C ALA A 545 30.12 25.10 -17.16
N ASP A 546 30.67 25.23 -18.36
CA ASP A 546 31.30 26.45 -18.84
C ASP A 546 30.32 27.38 -19.55
N LYS A 547 29.42 26.81 -20.37
CA LYS A 547 28.49 27.58 -21.21
C LYS A 547 27.22 26.84 -21.56
N CYS A 548 26.20 27.59 -21.97
CA CYS A 548 24.98 27.02 -22.52
C CYS A 548 25.24 26.27 -23.83
N THR A 549 24.74 25.03 -23.89
CA THR A 549 24.75 24.19 -25.11
C THR A 549 23.36 23.98 -25.69
N TYR A 550 22.36 24.70 -25.16
CA TYR A 550 20.97 24.57 -25.60
C TYR A 550 20.67 25.54 -26.74
N LYS A 551 19.91 25.05 -27.73
CA LYS A 551 19.38 25.88 -28.81
C LYS A 551 18.27 26.80 -28.26
N ILE A 552 18.06 27.94 -28.89
CA ILE A 552 16.89 28.79 -28.61
C ILE A 552 15.64 28.06 -29.11
N GLY A 553 14.56 28.07 -28.32
CA GLY A 553 13.27 27.46 -28.67
C GLY A 553 12.69 26.56 -27.59
N GLU A 554 11.62 25.83 -27.94
CA GLU A 554 10.94 24.88 -27.06
C GLU A 554 11.68 23.53 -27.03
N HIS A 555 12.08 23.11 -25.84
CA HIS A 555 12.67 21.81 -25.55
C HIS A 555 11.70 20.96 -24.74
N ARG A 556 12.01 19.67 -24.60
CA ARG A 556 11.25 18.74 -23.76
C ARG A 556 12.17 17.81 -22.98
N ILE A 557 11.85 17.57 -21.72
CA ILE A 557 12.42 16.48 -20.92
C ILE A 557 11.38 15.37 -20.87
N GLU A 558 11.78 14.16 -21.25
CA GLU A 558 10.98 12.96 -21.09
C GLU A 558 11.63 12.05 -20.04
N VAL A 559 10.82 11.55 -19.12
CA VAL A 559 11.22 10.67 -18.03
C VAL A 559 10.65 9.29 -18.28
N TYR A 560 11.51 8.29 -18.27
CA TYR A 560 11.18 6.90 -18.53
C TYR A 560 11.54 6.02 -17.34
N VAL A 561 10.71 5.01 -17.10
CA VAL A 561 10.98 3.89 -16.19
C VAL A 561 10.67 2.61 -16.96
N ASP A 562 11.62 1.68 -17.01
CA ASP A 562 11.52 0.42 -17.76
C ASP A 562 11.04 0.60 -19.23
N GLU A 563 11.64 1.55 -19.98
CA GLU A 563 11.24 1.94 -21.35
C GLU A 563 9.83 2.58 -21.50
N TYR A 564 9.06 2.76 -20.41
CA TYR A 564 7.75 3.41 -20.43
C TYR A 564 7.86 4.90 -20.10
N LEU A 565 7.22 5.76 -20.89
CA LEU A 565 7.19 7.21 -20.65
C LEU A 565 6.27 7.52 -19.47
N VAL A 566 6.86 7.80 -18.30
CA VAL A 566 6.09 8.11 -17.08
C VAL A 566 5.77 9.59 -16.95
N HIS A 567 6.58 10.47 -17.54
CA HIS A 567 6.35 11.91 -17.46
C HIS A 567 7.02 12.68 -18.59
N SER A 568 6.47 13.84 -18.95
CA SER A 568 7.08 14.75 -19.91
C SER A 568 6.84 16.22 -19.55
N LYS A 569 7.88 17.05 -19.68
CA LYS A 569 7.82 18.48 -19.38
C LYS A 569 8.50 19.31 -20.46
N LYS A 570 7.76 20.28 -21.00
CA LYS A 570 8.30 21.27 -21.96
C LYS A 570 8.90 22.48 -21.23
N TYR A 571 9.90 23.08 -21.85
CA TYR A 571 10.53 24.33 -21.37
C TYR A 571 11.10 25.12 -22.54
N ILE A 572 11.25 26.43 -22.39
CA ILE A 572 11.71 27.32 -23.46
C ILE A 572 13.03 27.95 -23.05
N ILE A 573 13.99 27.97 -23.97
CA ILE A 573 15.25 28.69 -23.81
C ILE A 573 15.27 29.86 -24.78
N GLU A 574 15.55 31.05 -24.25
CA GLU A 574 15.51 32.31 -25.01
C GLU A 574 16.83 33.07 -24.90
N LEU A 575 17.00 34.12 -25.71
CA LEU A 575 18.04 35.11 -25.48
C LEU A 575 17.62 36.01 -24.31
N ALA A 576 18.57 36.44 -23.48
CA ALA A 576 18.27 37.48 -22.52
C ALA A 576 17.81 38.75 -23.27
N PRO A 577 16.90 39.57 -22.68
CA PRO A 577 16.44 40.80 -23.30
C PRO A 577 17.59 41.71 -23.76
N SER A 578 18.65 41.87 -22.96
CA SER A 578 19.82 42.66 -23.35
C SER A 578 20.55 42.09 -24.57
N GLU A 579 20.76 40.77 -24.64
CA GLU A 579 21.42 40.11 -25.77
C GLU A 579 20.62 40.24 -27.06
N ARG A 580 19.28 40.11 -26.97
CA ARG A 580 18.38 40.31 -28.11
C ARG A 580 18.45 41.74 -28.61
N ILE A 581 18.30 42.73 -27.72
CA ILE A 581 18.34 44.14 -28.08
C ILE A 581 19.71 44.53 -28.65
N ALA A 582 20.81 44.03 -28.09
CA ALA A 582 22.15 44.27 -28.61
C ALA A 582 22.33 43.78 -30.07
N LYS A 583 21.77 42.61 -30.42
CA LYS A 583 21.76 42.12 -31.80
C LYS A 583 20.89 42.98 -32.73
N GLU A 584 19.76 43.48 -32.24
CA GLU A 584 18.90 44.40 -32.98
C GLU A 584 19.60 45.75 -33.24
N ILE A 585 20.31 46.29 -32.25
CA ILE A 585 21.16 47.48 -32.41
C ILE A 585 22.23 47.24 -33.47
N SER A 586 22.97 46.12 -33.37
CA SER A 586 24.02 45.80 -34.35
C SER A 586 23.47 45.70 -35.78
N SER A 587 22.29 45.10 -35.95
CA SER A 587 21.61 45.02 -37.24
C SER A 587 21.15 46.39 -37.73
N ALA A 588 20.62 47.23 -36.84
CA ALA A 588 20.21 48.59 -37.16
C ALA A 588 21.40 49.50 -37.53
N GLU A 589 22.55 49.34 -36.88
CA GLU A 589 23.79 50.06 -37.19
C GLU A 589 24.39 49.62 -38.54
N LYS A 590 24.31 48.33 -38.89
CA LYS A 590 24.67 47.84 -40.24
C LYS A 590 23.78 48.47 -41.31
N GLU A 591 22.49 48.55 -41.06
CA GLU A 591 21.55 49.19 -41.98
C GLU A 591 21.82 50.70 -42.14
N LEU A 592 22.17 51.39 -41.06
CA LEU A 592 22.60 52.79 -41.13
C LEU A 592 23.85 52.97 -42.02
N ARG A 593 24.82 52.07 -41.92
CA ARG A 593 26.01 52.07 -42.81
C ARG A 593 25.60 51.88 -44.28
N ARG A 594 24.64 50.99 -44.56
CA ARG A 594 24.10 50.75 -45.91
C ARG A 594 23.41 52.00 -46.47
N ILE A 595 22.55 52.65 -45.68
CA ILE A 595 21.89 53.92 -46.04
C ILE A 595 22.92 55.00 -46.35
N ASN A 596 23.98 55.11 -45.54
CA ASN A 596 25.06 56.08 -45.76
C ASN A 596 25.83 55.86 -47.07
N GLN A 597 25.95 54.62 -47.52
CA GLN A 597 26.59 54.28 -48.80
C GLN A 597 25.64 54.33 -49.99
N THR A 598 24.33 54.44 -49.76
CA THR A 598 23.32 54.48 -50.82
C THR A 598 23.31 55.85 -51.51
N ASN A 599 23.33 55.83 -52.84
CA ASN A 599 23.11 57.00 -53.69
C ASN A 599 21.64 57.05 -54.10
N TYR A 600 20.91 58.03 -53.59
CA TYR A 600 19.49 58.20 -53.90
C TYR A 600 19.31 58.92 -55.23
N LEU A 601 18.29 58.53 -55.99
CA LEU A 601 17.95 59.10 -57.31
C LEU A 601 19.12 59.06 -58.31
N GLU A 602 20.07 58.14 -58.17
CA GLU A 602 21.29 58.11 -58.99
C GLU A 602 20.96 57.96 -60.48
N ASN A 603 19.99 57.10 -60.82
CA ASN A 603 19.58 56.86 -62.19
C ASN A 603 18.88 58.09 -62.79
N GLU A 604 18.01 58.74 -62.03
CA GLU A 604 17.28 59.94 -62.42
C GLU A 604 18.21 61.13 -62.62
N ILE A 605 19.19 61.30 -61.72
CA ILE A 605 20.24 62.32 -61.83
C ILE A 605 21.13 62.02 -63.04
N ARG A 606 21.53 60.75 -63.24
CA ARG A 606 22.33 60.35 -64.41
C ARG A 606 21.58 60.61 -65.71
N PHE A 607 20.30 60.25 -65.78
CA PHE A 607 19.47 60.50 -66.95
C PHE A 607 19.32 62.01 -67.22
N ALA A 608 19.05 62.81 -66.19
CA ALA A 608 18.96 64.26 -66.33
C ALA A 608 20.29 64.90 -66.78
N ARG A 609 21.44 64.36 -66.35
CA ARG A 609 22.78 64.75 -66.82
C ARG A 609 23.04 64.34 -68.28
N ASN A 610 22.57 63.17 -68.69
CA ASN A 610 22.66 62.74 -70.09
C ASN A 610 21.81 63.65 -70.99
N GLU A 611 20.58 63.97 -70.59
CA GLU A 611 19.73 64.97 -71.28
C GLU A 611 20.45 66.33 -71.40
N MET A 612 21.11 66.79 -70.33
CA MET A 612 21.92 68.02 -70.35
C MET A 612 23.03 67.96 -71.41
N SER A 613 23.73 66.83 -71.52
CA SER A 613 24.77 66.62 -72.54
C SER A 613 24.22 66.72 -73.96
N GLU A 614 23.05 66.15 -74.23
CA GLU A 614 22.40 66.23 -75.54
C GLU A 614 21.92 67.66 -75.88
N ILE A 615 21.37 68.39 -74.91
CA ILE A 615 21.00 69.81 -75.07
C ILE A 615 22.24 70.66 -75.41
N GLN A 616 23.40 70.36 -74.83
CA GLN A 616 24.65 71.07 -75.10
C GLN A 616 25.21 70.79 -76.51
N LYS A 617 25.12 69.54 -76.99
CA LYS A 617 25.66 69.09 -78.29
C LYS A 617 24.93 69.66 -79.50
N PHE A 618 23.62 69.89 -79.43
CA PHE A 618 22.83 70.35 -80.58
C PHE A 618 23.30 71.76 -81.01
N LYS A 619 23.89 71.86 -82.23
CA LYS A 619 24.53 73.06 -82.77
C LYS A 619 23.81 73.72 -83.96
N LEU A 620 22.88 73.03 -84.63
CA LEU A 620 22.60 73.39 -86.03
C LEU A 620 21.44 74.38 -86.28
N PHE A 621 20.48 74.61 -85.38
CA PHE A 621 19.28 75.42 -85.72
C PHE A 621 18.64 76.22 -84.56
N ARG A 622 19.37 76.65 -83.52
CA ARG A 622 18.77 77.37 -82.37
C ARG A 622 19.41 78.74 -82.11
N GLY A 623 18.58 79.74 -81.79
CA GLY A 623 19.04 81.06 -81.33
C GLY A 623 19.74 80.97 -79.96
N SER A 624 20.70 81.86 -79.70
CA SER A 624 21.57 81.79 -78.51
C SER A 624 20.80 81.88 -77.18
N SER A 625 19.70 82.65 -77.13
CA SER A 625 18.87 82.87 -75.93
C SER A 625 18.09 81.61 -75.52
N GLU A 626 17.39 80.96 -76.46
CA GLU A 626 16.54 79.79 -76.18
C GLU A 626 17.37 78.58 -75.70
N LYS A 627 18.58 78.42 -76.25
CA LYS A 627 19.53 77.39 -75.80
C LYS A 627 19.97 77.64 -74.35
N GLN A 628 20.23 78.89 -73.98
CA GLN A 628 20.62 79.24 -72.61
C GLN A 628 19.49 78.97 -71.61
N GLU A 629 18.25 79.30 -71.97
CA GLU A 629 17.08 79.01 -71.12
C GLU A 629 16.86 77.50 -70.89
N GLN A 630 17.01 76.68 -71.92
CA GLN A 630 16.90 75.21 -71.80
C GLN A 630 18.01 74.62 -70.93
N ILE A 631 19.25 75.10 -71.06
CA ILE A 631 20.37 74.71 -70.21
C ILE A 631 20.09 75.10 -68.75
N GLN A 632 19.62 76.33 -68.50
CA GLN A 632 19.28 76.77 -67.15
C GLN A 632 18.14 75.95 -66.53
N SER A 633 17.09 75.66 -67.31
CA SER A 633 15.95 74.85 -66.85
C SER A 633 16.37 73.41 -66.53
N GLN A 634 17.18 72.78 -67.38
CA GLN A 634 17.69 71.44 -67.13
C GLN A 634 18.68 71.41 -65.95
N GLN A 635 19.50 72.45 -65.78
CA GLN A 635 20.39 72.57 -64.63
C GLN A 635 19.57 72.66 -63.33
N LYS A 636 18.51 73.48 -63.34
CA LYS A 636 17.56 73.57 -62.21
C LYS A 636 16.90 72.23 -61.90
N LYS A 637 16.56 71.42 -62.91
CA LYS A 637 16.02 70.05 -62.73
C LYS A 637 17.06 69.12 -62.08
N ILE A 638 18.31 69.15 -62.53
CA ILE A 638 19.41 68.38 -61.93
C ILE A 638 19.64 68.82 -60.48
N ASP A 639 19.64 70.12 -60.20
CA ASP A 639 19.84 70.66 -58.86
C ASP A 639 18.70 70.25 -57.93
N GLN A 640 17.44 70.31 -58.40
CA GLN A 640 16.27 69.84 -57.65
C GLN A 640 16.32 68.33 -57.36
N LEU A 641 16.71 67.51 -58.33
CA LEU A 641 16.86 66.06 -58.13
C LEU A 641 18.00 65.75 -57.16
N THR A 642 19.12 66.48 -57.27
CA THR A 642 20.25 66.36 -56.35
C THR A 642 19.87 66.76 -54.93
N GLU A 643 19.07 67.82 -54.76
CA GLU A 643 18.60 68.25 -53.45
C GLU A 643 17.56 67.29 -52.86
N LYS A 644 16.63 66.79 -53.66
CA LYS A 644 15.69 65.72 -53.25
C LYS A 644 16.43 64.46 -52.79
N SER A 645 17.46 64.03 -53.52
CA SER A 645 18.32 62.90 -53.16
C SER A 645 18.98 63.11 -51.78
N LYS A 646 19.52 64.30 -51.52
CA LYS A 646 20.09 64.65 -50.20
C LYS A 646 19.05 64.65 -49.09
N ILE A 647 17.86 65.21 -49.34
CA ILE A 647 16.76 65.25 -48.38
C ILE A 647 16.29 63.83 -48.02
N GLU A 648 16.12 62.97 -49.02
CA GLU A 648 15.70 61.59 -48.82
C GLU A 648 16.73 60.79 -48.04
N LYS A 649 18.02 60.95 -48.37
CA LYS A 649 19.12 60.36 -47.61
C LYS A 649 19.12 60.82 -46.16
N ARG A 650 19.02 62.14 -45.91
CA ARG A 650 18.95 62.70 -44.55
C ARG A 650 17.75 62.18 -43.76
N ARG A 651 16.57 62.07 -44.40
CA ARG A 651 15.36 61.54 -43.78
C ARG A 651 15.54 60.08 -43.34
N ASN A 652 16.10 59.23 -44.21
CA ASN A 652 16.34 57.82 -43.91
C ASN A 652 17.40 57.63 -42.82
N ILE A 653 18.48 58.44 -42.84
CA ILE A 653 19.49 58.48 -41.77
C ILE A 653 18.82 58.82 -40.44
N LYS A 654 18.09 59.93 -40.37
CA LYS A 654 17.44 60.39 -39.13
C LYS A 654 16.47 59.33 -38.58
N SER A 655 15.63 58.75 -39.43
CA SER A 655 14.69 57.70 -39.03
C SER A 655 15.41 56.47 -38.45
N GLN A 656 16.56 56.10 -39.02
CA GLN A 656 17.33 54.95 -38.56
C GLN A 656 18.10 55.26 -37.27
N GLU A 657 18.64 56.47 -37.13
CA GLU A 657 19.28 56.95 -35.89
C GLU A 657 18.29 57.00 -34.72
N GLU A 658 17.07 57.48 -34.95
CA GLU A 658 15.99 57.46 -33.95
C GLU A 658 15.65 56.04 -33.51
N LYS A 659 15.62 55.07 -34.44
CA LYS A 659 15.41 53.65 -34.12
C LYS A 659 16.55 53.10 -33.26
N ILE A 660 17.81 53.39 -33.60
CA ILE A 660 18.98 52.98 -32.82
C ILE A 660 18.95 53.60 -31.42
N TYR A 661 18.60 54.88 -31.31
CA TYR A 661 18.48 55.57 -30.02
C TYR A 661 17.43 54.92 -29.10
N LYS A 662 16.24 54.61 -29.64
CA LYS A 662 15.19 53.89 -28.88
C LYS A 662 15.68 52.53 -28.39
N LEU A 663 16.32 51.74 -29.25
CA LEU A 663 16.88 50.44 -28.86
C LEU A 663 17.97 50.56 -27.79
N LYS A 664 18.82 51.59 -27.84
CA LYS A 664 19.83 51.86 -26.80
C LYS A 664 19.20 52.24 -25.46
N MET A 665 18.11 53.02 -25.48
CA MET A 665 17.33 53.32 -24.28
C MET A 665 16.69 52.07 -23.69
N GLU A 666 16.07 51.23 -24.53
CA GLU A 666 15.52 49.93 -24.10
C GLU A 666 16.59 49.02 -23.50
N LEU A 667 17.78 48.96 -24.10
CA LEU A 667 18.91 48.18 -23.57
C LEU A 667 19.32 48.66 -22.18
N SER A 668 19.34 49.98 -21.95
CA SER A 668 19.71 50.55 -20.65
C SER A 668 18.70 50.22 -19.53
N ALA A 669 17.44 49.97 -19.90
CA ALA A 669 16.37 49.60 -18.99
C ALA A 669 16.14 48.08 -18.89
N ALA A 670 16.74 47.29 -19.78
CA ALA A 670 16.57 45.85 -19.83
C ALA A 670 17.24 45.17 -18.63
N LYS A 671 16.48 44.33 -17.91
CA LYS A 671 17.04 43.42 -16.90
C LYS A 671 17.76 42.25 -17.59
N TYR A 672 18.88 41.88 -17.00
CA TYR A 672 19.82 40.83 -17.42
C TYR A 672 20.55 41.15 -18.71
#